data_AF-A0AA42DPB9-F1
#
_entry.id   AF-A0AA42DPB9-F1
#
_cell.length_a   1.000
_cell.length_b   1.000
_cell.length_c   1.000
_cell.angle_alpha   90.00
_cell.angle_beta   90.00
_cell.angle_gamma   90.00
#
_symmetry.space_group_name_H-M   'P 1'
#
loop_
_entity.id
_entity.type
_entity.pdbx_description
1 polymer ?
#
loop_
_entity_poly.entity_id
_entity_poly.type
_entity_poly.pdbx_seq_one_letter_code
_entity_poly.pdbx_strand_id
1 'polypeptide(L)'
;MSKYVQVIMNFAKTEEIDRLFTYSIPIHLAQKVSIGQRVKVPFGQGNRTQVAFVIHLLDNLTEGNYRIKPILELFDEEPLLSLEQVNLARFLVNYYGCTFAMALELILPPGMAKTPYRPLPETETYICRGLSLNDLEKYIAKESTKESTKKSFDKQRAILTLFMMEEAISLEELKKSQEVSPSSLNTLIKKEILRKEERLKVFIPNPIAYDAFKVLNEEQQMAKDKIYQAIESPYYKGVLLEGVTGSGKTEVFLTAICKVLEEGGSAIVLIPEIALTRQTLMRFRERFGNVVALTHSRMGSGERQRLYQEAKEGKIRVMIGPRSAVFMPMVDLKLIVIDEEHEATYKSETTPKYHATDVARRRMIECGGTLILASATPSLESYYQMQEGELELVPLTKRIGGATLPYVQIVDMRRELQNGNMQIISGALHEAIERTLIAGNQVMLLINRRGHSTFINCRNCGYVVKCKHCDIAMTYHRQSGYLECHYCGHKEMIPTICPSCGSSHIRFFGSGTEKVEEYLQNYFGAYGIGRMDFDTTSGKEGHSKVLEAFQKHDFNVLVGTQMIAKGHDFPDVTLVGIIAADQALYLQDFRSEERTYQLITQTLGRAGRGDKKGEVIIQTYSPENMVLEKIKYNQQQAFYEDQLKVRKLLGYPPYTHLFSLVVSGKNETEVIQKVHTLKYYYEYYNKKGLFRIVGPAAATISKIADEYRWQLIMMGVEREKVLIYGKYCLNKFINRENTGTIKINWDIDPRSMF
;
A
#
# COMPACT_ATOMS: atom_id res chain seq x y z
N MET A 1 28.09 24.30 -22.28
CA MET A 1 27.61 22.96 -22.69
C MET A 1 28.44 21.93 -21.96
N SER A 2 27.78 21.00 -21.29
CA SER A 2 28.47 19.95 -20.55
C SER A 2 29.24 19.04 -21.49
N LYS A 3 30.48 18.73 -21.11
CA LYS A 3 31.42 17.93 -21.92
C LYS A 3 31.41 16.47 -21.49
N TYR A 4 30.93 16.19 -20.27
CA TYR A 4 30.94 14.87 -19.67
C TYR A 4 29.61 14.54 -19.00
N VAL A 5 29.34 13.25 -18.84
CA VAL A 5 28.23 12.72 -18.04
C VAL A 5 28.76 11.76 -16.99
N GLN A 6 28.07 11.69 -15.86
CA GLN A 6 28.15 10.55 -14.96
C GLN A 6 26.93 9.67 -15.16
N VAL A 7 27.18 8.39 -15.40
CA VAL A 7 26.14 7.41 -15.63
C VAL A 7 26.21 6.30 -14.60
N ILE A 8 25.07 5.64 -14.39
CA ILE A 8 25.01 4.40 -13.63
C ILE A 8 24.52 3.26 -14.49
N MET A 9 25.16 2.11 -14.35
CA MET A 9 24.86 0.93 -15.17
C MET A 9 23.51 0.34 -14.75
N ASN A 10 22.63 0.12 -15.72
CA ASN A 10 21.27 -0.40 -15.47
C ASN A 10 21.26 -1.80 -14.82
N PHE A 11 22.33 -2.58 -14.98
CA PHE A 11 22.43 -3.96 -14.46
C PHE A 11 23.34 -4.09 -13.23
N ALA A 12 23.66 -2.99 -12.52
CA ALA A 12 24.57 -3.04 -11.38
C ALA A 12 23.97 -3.91 -10.25
N LYS A 13 24.35 -5.19 -10.22
CA LYS A 13 23.90 -6.17 -9.21
C LYS A 13 24.86 -6.30 -8.03
N THR A 14 26.04 -5.70 -8.11
CA THR A 14 27.07 -5.73 -7.06
C THR A 14 27.41 -4.32 -6.62
N GLU A 15 27.72 -4.12 -5.33
CA GLU A 15 28.12 -2.80 -4.79
C GLU A 15 29.34 -2.22 -5.52
N GLU A 16 30.22 -3.06 -6.07
CA GLU A 16 31.41 -2.63 -6.84
C GLU A 16 31.06 -1.94 -8.17
N ILE A 17 29.96 -2.36 -8.81
CA ILE A 17 29.48 -1.83 -10.09
C ILE A 17 28.44 -0.73 -9.86
N ASP A 18 27.80 -0.69 -8.69
CA ASP A 18 26.82 0.32 -8.31
C ASP A 18 27.48 1.64 -7.88
N ARG A 19 28.24 2.21 -8.81
CA ARG A 19 28.90 3.51 -8.69
C ARG A 19 28.75 4.30 -9.97
N LEU A 20 29.00 5.60 -9.89
CA LEU A 20 28.96 6.49 -11.04
C LEU A 20 30.22 6.33 -11.91
N PHE A 21 30.02 6.22 -13.21
CA PHE A 21 31.09 6.16 -14.20
C PHE A 21 31.03 7.39 -15.11
N THR A 22 32.19 7.99 -15.40
CA THR A 22 32.26 9.23 -16.20
C THR A 22 32.55 8.91 -17.68
N TYR A 23 31.79 9.51 -18.59
CA TYR A 23 31.93 9.40 -20.04
C TYR A 23 31.95 10.78 -20.70
N SER A 24 32.56 10.92 -21.88
CA SER A 24 32.50 12.15 -22.67
C SER A 24 31.26 12.19 -23.56
N ILE A 25 30.73 13.39 -23.78
CA ILE A 25 29.57 13.62 -24.65
C ILE A 25 30.06 13.97 -26.06
N PRO A 26 29.77 13.16 -27.08
CA PRO A 26 30.02 13.53 -28.47
C PRO A 26 29.30 14.82 -28.85
N ILE A 27 29.90 15.64 -29.71
CA ILE A 27 29.35 16.96 -30.12
C ILE A 27 27.91 16.84 -30.66
N HIS A 28 27.62 15.80 -31.44
CA HIS A 28 26.29 15.56 -32.02
C HIS A 28 25.22 15.16 -30.98
N LEU A 29 25.62 14.78 -29.77
CA LEU A 29 24.73 14.45 -28.65
C LEU A 29 24.66 15.53 -27.58
N ALA A 30 25.52 16.56 -27.64
CA ALA A 30 25.68 17.57 -26.58
C ALA A 30 24.39 18.35 -26.26
N GLN A 31 23.50 18.53 -27.24
CA GLN A 31 22.21 19.21 -27.06
C GLN A 31 21.05 18.26 -26.75
N LYS A 32 21.26 16.94 -26.88
CA LYS A 32 20.20 15.93 -26.73
C LYS A 32 20.27 15.19 -25.40
N VAL A 33 21.47 15.01 -24.86
CA VAL A 33 21.70 14.27 -23.61
C VAL A 33 21.20 15.10 -22.43
N SER A 34 20.36 14.47 -21.60
CA SER A 34 19.79 15.09 -20.40
C SER A 34 19.77 14.11 -19.22
N ILE A 35 19.61 14.64 -18.01
CA ILE A 35 19.53 13.84 -16.78
C ILE A 35 18.31 12.92 -16.85
N GLY A 36 18.47 11.67 -16.40
CA GLY A 36 17.42 10.65 -16.42
C GLY A 36 17.26 9.92 -17.75
N GLN A 37 18.02 10.32 -18.78
CA GLN A 37 18.04 9.66 -20.08
C GLN A 37 18.89 8.39 -20.05
N ARG A 38 18.47 7.38 -20.83
CA ARG A 38 19.27 6.17 -21.04
C ARG A 38 20.20 6.34 -22.23
N VAL A 39 21.44 5.90 -22.05
CA VAL A 39 22.50 5.97 -23.05
C VAL A 39 23.19 4.62 -23.20
N LYS A 40 23.75 4.34 -24.38
CA LYS A 40 24.60 3.18 -24.60
C LYS A 40 26.07 3.57 -24.44
N VAL A 41 26.79 2.84 -23.60
CA VAL A 41 28.19 3.10 -23.26
C VAL A 41 29.04 1.83 -23.34
N PRO A 42 30.34 1.94 -23.68
CA PRO A 42 31.26 0.81 -23.60
C PRO A 42 31.67 0.57 -22.14
N PHE A 43 31.53 -0.66 -21.64
CA PHE A 43 31.82 -1.01 -20.25
C PHE A 43 32.79 -2.20 -20.11
N GLY A 44 33.62 -2.16 -19.06
CA GLY A 44 34.61 -3.17 -18.75
C GLY A 44 35.84 -3.18 -19.69
N GLN A 45 36.71 -4.18 -19.49
CA GLN A 45 37.92 -4.38 -20.31
C GLN A 45 37.58 -4.80 -21.74
N GLY A 46 36.53 -5.60 -21.92
CA GLY A 46 36.06 -6.06 -23.23
C GLY A 46 35.20 -5.05 -24.01
N ASN A 47 35.06 -3.81 -23.55
CA ASN A 47 34.26 -2.74 -24.21
C ASN A 47 32.84 -3.17 -24.62
N ARG A 48 32.17 -4.01 -23.83
CA ARG A 48 30.81 -4.45 -24.16
C ARG A 48 29.85 -3.27 -24.07
N THR A 49 29.00 -3.12 -25.07
CA THR A 49 27.94 -2.11 -25.08
C THR A 49 26.92 -2.42 -23.99
N GLN A 50 26.61 -1.41 -23.19
CA GLN A 50 25.71 -1.53 -22.06
C GLN A 50 24.81 -0.30 -21.95
N VAL A 51 23.62 -0.48 -21.37
CA VAL A 51 22.69 0.61 -21.11
C VAL A 51 22.96 1.20 -19.73
N ALA A 52 23.03 2.52 -19.66
CA ALA A 52 23.25 3.26 -18.43
C ALA A 52 22.32 4.48 -18.35
N PHE A 53 22.00 4.92 -17.14
CA PHE A 53 21.21 6.13 -16.89
C PHE A 53 22.12 7.31 -16.61
N VAL A 54 21.86 8.45 -17.24
CA VAL A 54 22.56 9.71 -16.97
C VAL A 54 22.09 10.29 -15.64
N ILE A 55 23.01 10.46 -14.69
CA ILE A 55 22.71 10.95 -13.33
C ILE A 55 23.19 12.39 -13.15
N HIS A 56 24.34 12.75 -13.72
CA HIS A 56 24.88 14.12 -13.70
C HIS A 56 25.43 14.52 -15.06
N LEU A 57 25.33 15.82 -15.33
CA LEU A 57 26.03 16.51 -16.42
C LEU A 57 27.19 17.31 -15.81
N LEU A 58 28.37 17.24 -16.43
CA LEU A 58 29.58 17.86 -15.93
C LEU A 58 30.25 18.68 -17.04
N ASP A 59 30.69 19.89 -16.69
CA ASP A 59 31.44 20.76 -17.61
C ASP A 59 32.94 20.43 -17.59
N ASN A 60 33.46 20.07 -16.42
CA ASN A 60 34.86 19.74 -16.20
C ASN A 60 35.00 18.44 -15.40
N LEU A 61 36.16 17.81 -15.51
CA LEU A 61 36.52 16.64 -14.70
C LEU A 61 37.18 17.10 -13.41
N THR A 62 36.98 16.33 -12.34
CA THR A 62 37.85 16.40 -11.16
C THR A 62 39.29 16.07 -11.56
N GLU A 63 40.28 16.66 -10.87
CA GLU A 63 41.70 16.42 -11.15
C GLU A 63 42.05 14.91 -11.08
N GLY A 64 42.81 14.43 -12.07
CA GLY A 64 43.26 13.03 -12.15
C GLY A 64 43.44 12.53 -13.59
N ASN A 65 44.23 11.46 -13.73
CA ASN A 65 44.56 10.85 -15.02
C ASN A 65 43.51 9.78 -15.38
N TYR A 66 42.34 10.20 -15.87
CA TYR A 66 41.23 9.30 -16.20
C TYR A 66 41.24 8.91 -17.68
N ARG A 67 41.09 7.61 -17.97
CA ARG A 67 40.81 7.14 -19.34
C ARG A 67 39.31 7.23 -19.63
N ILE A 68 38.91 8.25 -20.37
CA ILE A 68 37.50 8.52 -20.67
C ILE A 68 37.12 7.91 -22.02
N LYS A 69 35.95 7.27 -22.06
CA LYS A 69 35.33 6.75 -23.27
C LYS A 69 34.12 7.63 -23.64
N PRO A 70 33.74 7.73 -24.92
CA PRO A 70 32.55 8.46 -25.32
C PRO A 70 31.26 7.65 -25.10
N ILE A 71 30.14 8.36 -24.97
CA ILE A 71 28.81 7.79 -25.18
C ILE A 71 28.72 7.31 -26.64
N LEU A 72 28.13 6.13 -26.88
CA LEU A 72 27.95 5.59 -28.23
C LEU A 72 26.71 6.19 -28.90
N GLU A 73 25.56 6.11 -28.24
CA GLU A 73 24.28 6.61 -28.73
C GLU A 73 23.27 6.79 -27.59
N LEU A 74 22.18 7.50 -27.88
CA LEU A 74 21.01 7.57 -27.00
C LEU A 74 20.20 6.28 -27.10
N PHE A 75 19.68 5.79 -25.98
CA PHE A 75 18.78 4.64 -25.97
C PHE A 75 17.31 5.05 -26.14
N ASP A 76 16.94 6.22 -25.61
CA ASP A 76 15.63 6.85 -25.78
C ASP A 76 15.79 8.29 -26.28
N GLU A 77 14.81 8.78 -27.04
CA GLU A 77 14.76 10.17 -27.48
C GLU A 77 14.52 11.13 -26.31
N GLU A 78 13.62 10.77 -25.40
CA GLU A 78 13.32 11.52 -24.18
C GLU A 78 13.86 10.85 -22.92
N PRO A 79 14.10 11.62 -21.84
CA PRO A 79 14.42 11.05 -20.52
C PRO A 79 13.34 10.10 -20.02
N LEU A 80 13.75 8.91 -19.57
CA LEU A 80 12.81 7.96 -18.95
C LEU A 80 12.47 8.39 -17.51
N LEU A 81 13.42 9.02 -16.82
CA LEU A 81 13.29 9.53 -15.45
C LEU A 81 13.31 11.05 -15.45
N SER A 82 12.49 11.66 -14.60
CA SER A 82 12.63 13.09 -14.29
C SER A 82 13.82 13.37 -13.38
N LEU A 83 14.26 14.64 -13.30
CA LEU A 83 15.28 15.05 -12.34
C LEU A 83 14.87 14.73 -10.89
N GLU A 84 13.59 14.96 -10.56
CA GLU A 84 13.01 14.63 -9.25
C GLU A 84 13.14 13.13 -8.95
N GLN A 85 12.84 12.25 -9.91
CA GLN A 85 13.00 10.81 -9.71
C GLN A 85 14.47 10.38 -9.57
N VAL A 86 15.40 11.04 -10.26
CA VAL A 86 16.85 10.78 -10.08
C VAL A 86 17.30 11.19 -8.67
N ASN A 87 16.83 12.33 -8.17
CA ASN A 87 17.09 12.77 -6.80
C ASN A 87 16.40 11.86 -5.76
N LEU A 88 15.20 11.37 -6.07
CA LEU A 88 14.50 10.38 -5.24
C LEU A 88 15.26 9.06 -5.17
N ALA A 89 15.83 8.59 -6.28
CA ALA A 89 16.71 7.41 -6.30
C ALA A 89 17.92 7.62 -5.38
N ARG A 90 18.56 8.79 -5.45
CA ARG A 90 19.67 9.16 -4.54
C ARG A 90 19.23 9.19 -3.08
N PHE A 91 18.04 9.73 -2.79
CA PHE A 91 17.46 9.69 -1.46
C PHE A 91 17.28 8.26 -0.98
N LEU A 92 16.73 7.35 -1.78
CA LEU A 92 16.55 5.95 -1.39
C LEU A 92 17.88 5.26 -1.06
N VAL A 93 18.93 5.52 -1.85
CA VAL A 93 20.29 5.02 -1.61
C VAL A 93 20.84 5.55 -0.29
N ASN A 94 20.79 6.86 -0.06
CA ASN A 94 21.38 7.48 1.12
C ASN A 94 20.56 7.20 2.39
N TYR A 95 19.23 7.13 2.27
CA TYR A 95 18.32 7.00 3.39
C TYR A 95 18.05 5.54 3.77
N TYR A 96 17.97 4.61 2.81
CA TYR A 96 17.74 3.20 3.09
C TYR A 96 18.96 2.30 2.82
N GLY A 97 20.09 2.87 2.37
CA GLY A 97 21.35 2.16 2.17
C GLY A 97 21.33 1.08 1.10
N CYS A 98 20.35 1.11 0.19
CA CYS A 98 20.24 0.20 -0.96
C CYS A 98 21.18 0.61 -2.10
N THR A 99 21.31 -0.25 -3.10
CA THR A 99 21.99 0.11 -4.35
C THR A 99 21.12 1.05 -5.17
N PHE A 100 21.76 1.84 -6.02
CA PHE A 100 21.08 2.75 -6.92
C PHE A 100 20.34 1.98 -8.01
N ALA A 101 20.87 0.85 -8.49
CA ALA A 101 20.12 -0.07 -9.36
C ALA A 101 18.80 -0.54 -8.72
N MET A 102 18.82 -0.94 -7.44
CA MET A 102 17.59 -1.31 -6.70
C MET A 102 16.63 -0.13 -6.56
N ALA A 103 17.16 1.08 -6.34
CA ALA A 103 16.34 2.30 -6.27
C ALA A 103 15.66 2.59 -7.62
N LEU A 104 16.37 2.44 -8.75
CA LEU A 104 15.82 2.63 -10.09
C LEU A 104 14.79 1.56 -10.46
N GLU A 105 15.07 0.29 -10.15
CA GLU A 105 14.12 -0.82 -10.35
C GLU A 105 12.83 -0.62 -9.54
N LEU A 106 12.93 0.02 -8.36
CA LEU A 106 11.78 0.33 -7.53
C LEU A 106 10.93 1.48 -8.09
N ILE A 107 11.57 2.52 -8.62
CA ILE A 107 10.89 3.70 -9.19
C ILE A 107 10.20 3.36 -10.52
N LEU A 108 10.84 2.54 -11.35
CA LEU A 108 10.36 2.23 -12.69
C LEU A 108 9.36 1.05 -12.70
N PRO A 109 8.34 1.09 -13.59
CA PRO A 109 7.49 -0.07 -13.82
C PRO A 109 8.29 -1.30 -14.27
N PRO A 110 7.84 -2.53 -13.89
CA PRO A 110 8.51 -3.77 -14.29
C PRO A 110 8.75 -3.84 -15.81
N GLY A 111 9.98 -4.14 -16.20
CA GLY A 111 10.39 -4.27 -17.61
C GLY A 111 10.76 -2.95 -18.30
N MET A 112 10.30 -1.80 -17.80
CA MET A 112 10.54 -0.50 -18.44
C MET A 112 12.01 -0.11 -18.45
N ALA A 113 12.78 -0.53 -17.44
CA ALA A 113 14.21 -0.33 -17.39
C ALA A 113 14.97 -1.07 -18.52
N LYS A 114 14.44 -2.18 -19.04
CA LYS A 114 15.16 -3.08 -19.97
C LYS A 114 14.88 -2.77 -21.44
N THR A 115 13.63 -2.49 -21.78
CA THR A 115 13.18 -2.27 -23.15
C THR A 115 12.59 -0.87 -23.30
N PRO A 116 12.77 -0.20 -24.44
CA PRO A 116 12.03 1.03 -24.75
C PRO A 116 10.54 0.73 -24.69
N TYR A 117 9.78 1.59 -24.00
CA TYR A 117 8.33 1.56 -24.09
C TYR A 117 7.94 2.06 -25.48
N ARG A 118 7.16 1.26 -26.21
CA ARG A 118 6.57 1.68 -27.48
C ARG A 118 5.06 1.81 -27.26
N PRO A 119 4.53 3.04 -27.12
CA PRO A 119 3.09 3.21 -27.07
C PRO A 119 2.50 2.69 -28.38
N LEU A 120 1.44 1.89 -28.29
CA LEU A 120 0.57 1.70 -29.44
C LEU A 120 -0.23 3.00 -29.56
N PRO A 121 -0.20 3.70 -30.71
CA PRO A 121 -1.02 4.88 -30.88
C PRO A 121 -2.49 4.50 -30.68
N GLU A 122 -3.16 5.13 -29.72
CA GLU A 122 -4.60 4.99 -29.59
C GLU A 122 -5.23 5.74 -30.76
N THR A 123 -5.74 4.99 -31.74
CA THR A 123 -6.52 5.55 -32.83
C THR A 123 -8.00 5.50 -32.49
N GLU A 124 -8.70 6.57 -32.83
CA GLU A 124 -10.15 6.62 -32.79
C GLU A 124 -10.67 6.68 -34.23
N THR A 125 -11.68 5.87 -34.53
CA THR A 125 -12.30 5.88 -35.85
C THR A 125 -13.31 7.02 -35.91
N TYR A 126 -13.07 7.98 -36.80
CA TYR A 126 -14.03 9.00 -37.17
C TYR A 126 -14.78 8.57 -38.42
N ILE A 127 -16.06 8.90 -38.46
CA ILE A 127 -16.82 8.91 -39.70
C ILE A 127 -16.79 10.35 -40.21
N CYS A 128 -16.25 10.54 -41.41
CA CYS A 128 -16.14 11.84 -42.04
C CYS A 128 -17.08 11.91 -43.25
N ARG A 129 -17.51 13.13 -43.60
CA ARG A 129 -18.25 13.36 -44.84
C ARG A 129 -17.33 13.06 -46.04
N GLY A 130 -17.79 12.17 -46.93
CA GLY A 130 -17.08 11.80 -48.16
C GLY A 130 -17.38 12.73 -49.34
N LEU A 131 -18.54 13.40 -49.32
CA LEU A 131 -19.00 14.33 -50.36
C LEU A 131 -18.83 15.81 -49.93
N SER A 132 -18.82 16.72 -50.92
CA SER A 132 -18.96 18.15 -50.65
C SER A 132 -20.38 18.45 -50.10
N LEU A 133 -20.56 19.58 -49.39
CA LEU A 133 -21.89 20.00 -48.91
C LEU A 133 -22.92 20.04 -50.04
N ASN A 134 -22.54 20.64 -51.18
CA ASN A 134 -23.40 20.77 -52.35
C ASN A 134 -23.80 19.42 -52.95
N ASP A 135 -22.90 18.43 -52.95
CA ASP A 135 -23.19 17.10 -53.49
C ASP A 135 -23.99 16.24 -52.51
N LEU A 136 -23.80 16.45 -51.21
CA LEU A 136 -24.58 15.83 -50.16
C LEU A 136 -26.04 16.31 -50.20
N GLU A 137 -26.27 17.63 -50.34
CA GLU A 137 -27.61 18.20 -50.50
C GLU A 137 -28.33 17.67 -51.75
N LYS A 138 -27.61 17.61 -52.89
CA LYS A 138 -28.14 17.01 -54.12
C LYS A 138 -28.50 15.53 -53.93
N TYR A 139 -27.68 14.78 -53.20
CA TYR A 139 -27.95 13.38 -52.91
C TYR A 139 -29.22 13.23 -52.05
N ILE A 140 -29.36 14.05 -51.00
CA ILE A 140 -30.54 14.04 -50.13
C ILE A 140 -31.81 14.37 -50.93
N ALA A 141 -31.76 15.42 -51.77
CA ALA A 141 -32.87 15.82 -52.63
C ALA A 141 -33.26 14.71 -53.62
N LYS A 142 -32.29 14.10 -54.31
CA LYS A 142 -32.52 13.04 -55.30
C LYS A 142 -33.14 11.78 -54.70
N GLU A 143 -32.67 11.34 -53.54
CA GLU A 143 -33.20 10.13 -52.89
C GLU A 143 -34.56 10.38 -52.21
N SER A 144 -34.86 11.62 -51.79
CA SER A 144 -36.16 11.97 -51.23
C SER A 144 -37.33 11.89 -52.24
N THR A 145 -37.04 11.99 -53.55
CA THR A 145 -38.04 11.89 -54.63
C THR A 145 -38.39 10.47 -55.06
N LYS A 146 -37.68 9.44 -54.59
CA LYS A 146 -37.96 8.04 -54.94
C LYS A 146 -38.96 7.43 -53.96
N GLU A 147 -40.19 7.16 -54.42
CA GLU A 147 -41.29 6.66 -53.58
C GLU A 147 -41.06 5.26 -52.99
N SER A 148 -40.22 4.42 -53.61
CA SER A 148 -40.00 3.02 -53.25
C SER A 148 -39.02 2.78 -52.09
N THR A 149 -38.36 3.81 -51.55
CA THR A 149 -37.28 3.68 -50.52
C THR A 149 -37.51 4.48 -49.22
N LYS A 150 -38.66 5.17 -49.06
CA LYS A 150 -38.93 6.14 -47.97
C LYS A 150 -38.51 5.67 -46.56
N LYS A 151 -38.96 4.49 -46.09
CA LYS A 151 -38.67 4.02 -44.71
C LYS A 151 -37.20 3.71 -44.42
N SER A 152 -36.42 3.25 -45.41
CA SER A 152 -34.99 2.95 -45.26
C SER A 152 -34.15 4.22 -45.34
N PHE A 153 -34.62 5.19 -46.15
CA PHE A 153 -33.95 6.47 -46.34
C PHE A 153 -34.16 7.43 -45.16
N ASP A 154 -35.28 7.39 -44.43
CA ASP A 154 -35.51 8.26 -43.26
C ASP A 154 -34.43 8.12 -42.17
N LYS A 155 -33.97 6.88 -41.92
CA LYS A 155 -32.86 6.60 -40.98
C LYS A 155 -31.50 7.03 -41.53
N GLN A 156 -31.30 6.97 -42.84
CA GLN A 156 -30.10 7.50 -43.50
C GLN A 156 -30.10 9.03 -43.47
N ARG A 157 -31.26 9.66 -43.67
CA ARG A 157 -31.42 11.12 -43.65
C ARG A 157 -31.04 11.70 -42.30
N ALA A 158 -31.46 11.10 -41.19
CA ALA A 158 -31.05 11.54 -39.84
C ALA A 158 -29.52 11.56 -39.69
N ILE A 159 -28.82 10.52 -40.15
CA ILE A 159 -27.36 10.46 -40.15
C ILE A 159 -26.76 11.55 -41.05
N LEU A 160 -27.28 11.71 -42.29
CA LEU A 160 -26.76 12.69 -43.22
C LEU A 160 -26.98 14.14 -42.76
N THR A 161 -28.08 14.43 -42.06
CA THR A 161 -28.34 15.76 -41.49
C THR A 161 -27.33 16.13 -40.41
N LEU A 162 -26.88 15.17 -39.57
CA LEU A 162 -25.78 15.40 -38.63
C LEU A 162 -24.49 15.80 -39.38
N PHE A 163 -24.19 15.13 -40.50
CA PHE A 163 -23.02 15.44 -41.35
C PHE A 163 -23.17 16.67 -42.27
N MET A 164 -24.35 17.31 -42.27
CA MET A 164 -24.50 18.65 -42.84
C MET A 164 -23.97 19.73 -41.89
N MET A 165 -24.04 19.50 -40.58
CA MET A 165 -23.61 20.43 -39.54
C MET A 165 -22.16 20.18 -39.11
N GLU A 166 -21.77 18.91 -39.00
CA GLU A 166 -20.42 18.50 -38.59
C GLU A 166 -19.68 17.77 -39.71
N GLU A 167 -18.39 18.06 -39.91
CA GLU A 167 -17.59 17.43 -40.98
C GLU A 167 -17.15 16.01 -40.62
N ALA A 168 -16.92 15.74 -39.34
CA ALA A 168 -16.46 14.47 -38.81
C ALA A 168 -17.00 14.24 -37.40
N ILE A 169 -17.47 13.02 -37.13
CA ILE A 169 -18.01 12.61 -35.83
C ILE A 169 -17.34 11.31 -35.43
N SER A 170 -16.98 11.16 -34.15
CA SER A 170 -16.40 9.91 -33.65
C SER A 170 -17.40 8.75 -33.75
N LEU A 171 -16.90 7.54 -34.05
CA LEU A 171 -17.76 6.36 -34.14
C LEU A 171 -18.37 5.97 -32.78
N GLU A 172 -17.72 6.32 -31.66
CA GLU A 172 -18.27 6.10 -30.32
C GLU A 172 -19.45 7.04 -30.00
N GLU A 173 -19.39 8.33 -30.35
CA GLU A 173 -20.51 9.27 -30.18
C GLU A 173 -21.70 8.90 -31.05
N LEU A 174 -21.45 8.50 -32.30
CA LEU A 174 -22.49 8.00 -33.20
C LEU A 174 -23.19 6.75 -32.67
N LYS A 175 -22.52 5.92 -31.86
CA LYS A 175 -23.14 4.75 -31.23
C LYS A 175 -23.95 5.09 -29.98
N LYS A 176 -23.62 6.19 -29.29
CA LYS A 176 -24.34 6.64 -28.09
C LYS A 176 -25.66 7.35 -28.44
N SER A 177 -25.74 7.97 -29.62
CA SER A 177 -26.99 8.54 -30.12
C SER A 177 -27.98 7.43 -30.51
N GLN A 178 -29.16 7.39 -29.89
CA GLN A 178 -30.20 6.40 -30.18
C GLN A 178 -30.78 6.48 -31.61
N GLU A 179 -30.48 7.56 -32.32
CA GLU A 179 -31.02 7.88 -33.65
C GLU A 179 -30.23 7.23 -34.81
N VAL A 180 -29.05 6.66 -34.54
CA VAL A 180 -28.16 6.13 -35.60
C VAL A 180 -28.28 4.61 -35.71
N SER A 181 -28.75 4.13 -36.87
CA SER A 181 -28.78 2.69 -37.18
C SER A 181 -27.45 2.19 -37.78
N PRO A 182 -26.79 1.18 -37.18
CA PRO A 182 -25.50 0.66 -37.68
C PRO A 182 -25.54 0.15 -39.13
N SER A 183 -26.66 -0.42 -39.57
CA SER A 183 -26.85 -0.89 -40.95
C SER A 183 -26.95 0.27 -41.95
N SER A 184 -27.57 1.38 -41.54
CA SER A 184 -27.68 2.60 -42.35
C SER A 184 -26.32 3.29 -42.50
N LEU A 185 -25.57 3.40 -41.39
CA LEU A 185 -24.21 3.93 -41.38
C LEU A 185 -23.28 3.14 -42.32
N ASN A 186 -23.27 1.80 -42.22
CA ASN A 186 -22.46 0.96 -43.09
C ASN A 186 -22.85 1.06 -44.57
N THR A 187 -24.14 1.26 -44.87
CA THR A 187 -24.61 1.45 -46.25
C THR A 187 -24.10 2.78 -46.84
N LEU A 188 -24.13 3.85 -46.05
CA LEU A 188 -23.60 5.16 -46.47
C LEU A 188 -22.07 5.13 -46.66
N ILE A 189 -21.36 4.36 -45.84
CA ILE A 189 -19.92 4.15 -46.00
C ILE A 189 -19.61 3.35 -47.27
N LYS A 190 -20.35 2.27 -47.54
CA LYS A 190 -20.21 1.48 -48.78
C LYS A 190 -20.50 2.29 -50.05
N LYS A 191 -21.38 3.28 -49.97
CA LYS A 191 -21.71 4.20 -51.06
C LYS A 191 -20.73 5.37 -51.20
N GLU A 192 -19.66 5.40 -50.39
CA GLU A 192 -18.64 6.46 -50.36
C GLU A 192 -19.19 7.86 -50.01
N ILE A 193 -20.42 7.93 -49.49
CA ILE A 193 -21.04 9.19 -49.04
C ILE A 193 -20.41 9.63 -47.71
N LEU A 194 -20.07 8.65 -46.88
CA LEU A 194 -19.30 8.81 -45.65
C LEU A 194 -18.04 7.95 -45.76
N ARG A 195 -16.95 8.36 -45.11
CA ARG A 195 -15.69 7.61 -45.08
C ARG A 195 -15.25 7.35 -43.66
N LYS A 196 -14.54 6.25 -43.44
CA LYS A 196 -13.86 5.98 -42.18
C LYS A 196 -12.46 6.58 -42.24
N GLU A 197 -12.09 7.31 -41.21
CA GLU A 197 -10.77 7.88 -41.05
C GLU A 197 -10.28 7.52 -39.65
N GLU A 198 -9.10 6.92 -39.55
CA GLU A 198 -8.46 6.72 -38.25
C GLU A 198 -7.68 7.98 -37.91
N ARG A 199 -8.06 8.61 -36.80
CA ARG A 199 -7.36 9.77 -36.26
C ARG A 199 -6.67 9.38 -34.97
N LEU A 200 -5.57 10.05 -34.66
CA LEU A 200 -4.96 9.93 -33.34
C LEU A 200 -5.97 10.43 -32.30
N LYS A 201 -6.27 9.60 -31.30
CA LYS A 201 -7.18 9.96 -30.23
C LYS A 201 -6.56 11.10 -29.43
N VAL A 202 -7.19 12.26 -29.45
CA VAL A 202 -6.80 13.41 -28.63
C VAL A 202 -7.37 13.21 -27.23
N PHE A 203 -6.51 13.25 -26.21
CA PHE A 203 -6.97 13.17 -24.83
C PHE A 203 -7.57 14.52 -24.42
N ILE A 204 -8.88 14.54 -24.13
CA ILE A 204 -9.59 15.71 -23.62
C ILE A 204 -9.95 15.43 -22.15
N PRO A 205 -9.43 16.20 -21.19
CA PRO A 205 -9.83 16.10 -19.80
C PRO A 205 -11.32 16.40 -19.62
N ASN A 206 -12.03 15.53 -18.90
CA ASN A 206 -13.38 15.83 -18.45
C ASN A 206 -13.33 17.00 -17.45
N PRO A 207 -14.35 17.90 -17.45
CA PRO A 207 -14.46 18.93 -16.43
C PRO A 207 -14.68 18.31 -15.05
N ILE A 208 -14.27 19.04 -14.01
CA ILE A 208 -14.56 18.67 -12.63
C ILE A 208 -16.08 18.78 -12.41
N ALA A 209 -16.70 17.72 -11.90
CA ALA A 209 -18.11 17.67 -11.58
C ALA A 209 -18.34 18.21 -10.16
N TYR A 210 -18.44 19.53 -10.02
CA TYR A 210 -18.65 20.20 -8.73
C TYR A 210 -19.91 19.74 -7.99
N ASP A 211 -20.98 19.41 -8.73
CA ASP A 211 -22.24 18.92 -8.15
C ASP A 211 -22.11 17.55 -7.48
N ALA A 212 -21.06 16.79 -7.78
CA ALA A 212 -20.79 15.50 -7.14
C ALA A 212 -20.10 15.64 -5.77
N PHE A 213 -19.68 16.84 -5.37
CA PHE A 213 -19.12 17.10 -4.05
C PHE A 213 -20.22 17.26 -3.01
N LYS A 214 -19.99 16.72 -1.81
CA LYS A 214 -20.94 16.85 -0.70
C LYS A 214 -20.77 18.17 0.01
N VAL A 215 -21.86 18.66 0.60
CA VAL A 215 -21.84 19.80 1.52
C VAL A 215 -21.04 19.41 2.77
N LEU A 216 -20.01 20.21 3.07
CA LEU A 216 -19.17 20.02 4.25
C LEU A 216 -19.84 20.60 5.50
N ASN A 217 -19.63 19.97 6.64
CA ASN A 217 -19.99 20.55 7.94
C ASN A 217 -18.96 21.61 8.38
N GLU A 218 -19.23 22.32 9.49
CA GLU A 218 -18.35 23.39 9.98
C GLU A 218 -16.91 22.92 10.25
N GLU A 219 -16.72 21.76 10.89
CA GLU A 219 -15.36 21.22 11.16
C GLU A 219 -14.62 20.86 9.87
N GLN A 220 -15.32 20.25 8.91
CA GLN A 220 -14.77 19.91 7.61
C GLN A 220 -14.45 21.16 6.78
N GLN A 221 -15.25 22.21 6.90
CA GLN A 221 -14.99 23.49 6.24
C GLN A 221 -13.76 24.17 6.83
N MET A 222 -13.63 24.23 8.15
CA MET A 222 -12.41 24.73 8.81
C MET A 222 -11.17 23.90 8.43
N ALA A 223 -11.32 22.57 8.33
CA ALA A 223 -10.25 21.68 7.90
C ALA A 223 -9.84 21.93 6.45
N LYS A 224 -10.82 22.11 5.56
CA LYS A 224 -10.61 22.49 4.16
C LYS A 224 -9.85 23.81 4.07
N ASP A 225 -10.26 24.84 4.80
CA ASP A 225 -9.64 26.17 4.73
C ASP A 225 -8.18 26.14 5.18
N LYS A 226 -7.85 25.40 6.24
CA LYS A 226 -6.45 25.18 6.67
C LYS A 226 -5.63 24.43 5.63
N ILE A 227 -6.20 23.38 5.04
CA ILE A 227 -5.51 22.61 4.00
C ILE A 227 -5.30 23.46 2.74
N TYR A 228 -6.23 24.35 2.40
CA TYR A 228 -6.08 25.27 1.27
C TYR A 228 -4.92 26.24 1.50
N GLN A 229 -4.80 26.80 2.70
CA GLN A 229 -3.65 27.63 3.08
C GLN A 229 -2.32 26.85 2.97
N ALA A 230 -2.32 25.57 3.34
CA ALA A 230 -1.15 24.72 3.18
C ALA A 230 -0.79 24.47 1.70
N ILE A 231 -1.80 24.28 0.83
CA ILE A 231 -1.61 24.06 -0.61
C ILE A 231 -1.08 25.31 -1.32
N GLU A 232 -1.57 26.49 -0.93
CA GLU A 232 -1.16 27.78 -1.52
C GLU A 232 0.30 28.16 -1.16
N SER A 233 0.89 27.51 -0.15
CA SER A 233 2.29 27.70 0.21
C SER A 233 3.24 27.19 -0.89
N PRO A 234 4.23 27.99 -1.33
CA PRO A 234 5.24 27.54 -2.28
C PRO A 234 6.27 26.56 -1.66
N TYR A 235 6.25 26.43 -0.33
CA TYR A 235 7.12 25.53 0.42
C TYR A 235 6.35 24.32 0.93
N TYR A 236 7.10 23.26 1.24
CA TYR A 236 6.54 22.06 1.85
C TYR A 236 5.71 22.34 3.10
N LYS A 237 4.53 21.71 3.15
CA LYS A 237 3.66 21.66 4.34
C LYS A 237 3.23 20.24 4.62
N GLY A 238 3.46 19.79 5.85
CA GLY A 238 2.94 18.52 6.35
C GLY A 238 1.70 18.75 7.20
N VAL A 239 0.63 18.02 6.93
CA VAL A 239 -0.65 18.13 7.63
C VAL A 239 -1.03 16.76 8.19
N LEU A 240 -1.35 16.71 9.48
CA LEU A 240 -1.97 15.56 10.12
C LEU A 240 -3.49 15.80 10.20
N LEU A 241 -4.23 15.17 9.30
CA LEU A 241 -5.70 15.16 9.31
C LEU A 241 -6.19 14.06 10.24
N GLU A 242 -6.30 14.40 11.52
CA GLU A 242 -6.78 13.49 12.57
C GLU A 242 -8.30 13.58 12.67
N GLY A 243 -8.99 12.53 12.22
CA GLY A 243 -10.45 12.51 12.23
C GLY A 243 -11.00 11.18 12.68
N VAL A 244 -11.94 11.20 13.63
CA VAL A 244 -12.61 9.98 14.10
C VAL A 244 -13.19 9.18 12.93
N THR A 245 -13.34 7.88 13.09
CA THR A 245 -13.97 7.02 12.08
C THR A 245 -15.36 7.54 11.72
N GLY A 246 -15.61 7.80 10.43
CA GLY A 246 -16.88 8.40 9.95
C GLY A 246 -16.94 9.93 10.00
N SER A 247 -15.85 10.64 10.33
CA SER A 247 -15.79 12.11 10.30
C SER A 247 -15.76 12.73 8.91
N GLY A 248 -15.60 11.94 7.86
CA GLY A 248 -15.57 12.44 6.48
C GLY A 248 -14.22 12.96 5.99
N LYS A 249 -13.10 12.48 6.54
CA LYS A 249 -11.73 12.77 6.04
C LYS A 249 -11.61 12.72 4.52
N THR A 250 -12.27 11.73 3.90
CA THR A 250 -12.32 11.55 2.45
C THR A 250 -12.88 12.75 1.71
N GLU A 251 -13.98 13.34 2.16
CA GLU A 251 -14.53 14.51 1.47
C GLU A 251 -13.59 15.72 1.60
N VAL A 252 -12.94 15.88 2.76
CA VAL A 252 -11.96 16.97 2.98
C VAL A 252 -10.79 16.85 1.99
N PHE A 253 -10.11 15.70 1.90
CA PHE A 253 -9.00 15.58 0.96
C PHE A 253 -9.44 15.54 -0.52
N LEU A 254 -10.68 15.15 -0.82
CA LEU A 254 -11.23 15.31 -2.18
C LEU A 254 -11.35 16.78 -2.55
N THR A 255 -11.78 17.66 -1.63
CA THR A 255 -11.77 19.11 -1.88
C THR A 255 -10.36 19.69 -2.01
N ALA A 256 -9.37 19.12 -1.32
CA ALA A 256 -7.97 19.47 -1.47
C ALA A 256 -7.43 19.11 -2.87
N ILE A 257 -7.79 17.93 -3.39
CA ILE A 257 -7.44 17.52 -4.75
C ILE A 257 -8.09 18.45 -5.78
N CYS A 258 -9.34 18.84 -5.57
CA CYS A 258 -10.04 19.80 -6.45
C CYS A 258 -9.25 21.10 -6.61
N LYS A 259 -8.87 21.72 -5.49
CA LYS A 259 -8.06 22.95 -5.44
C LYS A 259 -6.72 22.79 -6.16
N VAL A 260 -6.02 21.68 -5.96
CA VAL A 260 -4.76 21.39 -6.65
C VAL A 260 -4.94 21.28 -8.16
N LEU A 261 -6.02 20.64 -8.62
CA LEU A 261 -6.30 20.52 -10.05
C LEU A 261 -6.68 21.87 -10.68
N GLU A 262 -7.45 22.71 -9.96
CA GLU A 262 -7.79 24.08 -10.37
C GLU A 262 -6.56 24.96 -10.56
N GLU A 263 -5.53 24.79 -9.70
CA GLU A 263 -4.24 25.47 -9.80
C GLU A 263 -3.31 24.86 -10.85
N GLY A 264 -3.78 23.89 -11.62
CA GLY A 264 -2.98 23.24 -12.65
C GLY A 264 -1.87 22.33 -12.08
N GLY A 265 -2.04 21.81 -10.86
CA GLY A 265 -1.19 20.78 -10.26
C GLY A 265 -1.75 19.36 -10.36
N SER A 266 -1.04 18.38 -9.83
CA SER A 266 -1.47 16.98 -9.75
C SER A 266 -1.35 16.42 -8.33
N ALA A 267 -2.04 15.30 -8.10
CA ALA A 267 -2.12 14.65 -6.79
C ALA A 267 -1.89 13.13 -6.85
N ILE A 268 -1.30 12.59 -5.78
CA ILE A 268 -1.22 11.14 -5.53
C ILE A 268 -2.00 10.84 -4.25
N VAL A 269 -2.83 9.78 -4.28
CA VAL A 269 -3.56 9.28 -3.12
C VAL A 269 -3.12 7.85 -2.85
N LEU A 270 -2.40 7.68 -1.74
CA LEU A 270 -2.00 6.37 -1.23
C LEU A 270 -3.10 5.85 -0.32
N ILE A 271 -3.61 4.66 -0.64
CA ILE A 271 -4.64 3.95 0.11
C ILE A 271 -4.13 2.52 0.37
N PRO A 272 -4.41 1.91 1.54
CA PRO A 272 -4.02 0.53 1.80
C PRO A 272 -4.55 -0.41 0.72
N GLU A 273 -3.76 -1.41 0.33
CA GLU A 273 -4.06 -2.25 -0.84
C GLU A 273 -5.43 -2.95 -0.76
N ILE A 274 -5.86 -3.31 0.44
CA ILE A 274 -7.17 -3.92 0.72
C ILE A 274 -8.36 -2.98 0.49
N ALA A 275 -8.15 -1.67 0.56
CA ALA A 275 -9.18 -0.64 0.39
C ALA A 275 -9.23 -0.07 -1.04
N LEU A 276 -8.32 -0.54 -1.92
CA LEU A 276 -8.33 -0.23 -3.35
C LEU A 276 -9.43 -1.03 -4.05
N THR A 277 -10.67 -0.57 -3.92
CA THR A 277 -11.83 -1.17 -4.59
C THR A 277 -12.19 -0.41 -5.86
N ARG A 278 -12.93 -1.06 -6.76
CA ARG A 278 -13.54 -0.38 -7.93
C ARG A 278 -14.46 0.76 -7.47
N GLN A 279 -15.15 0.60 -6.34
CA GLN A 279 -15.98 1.65 -5.74
C GLN A 279 -15.16 2.88 -5.36
N THR A 280 -13.98 2.69 -4.76
CA THR A 280 -13.04 3.77 -4.47
C THR A 280 -12.69 4.53 -5.74
N LEU A 281 -12.30 3.83 -6.81
CA LEU A 281 -12.01 4.49 -8.10
C LEU A 281 -13.21 5.24 -8.67
N MET A 282 -14.41 4.64 -8.64
CA MET A 282 -15.62 5.28 -9.17
C MET A 282 -15.94 6.59 -8.43
N ARG A 283 -15.78 6.65 -7.10
CA ARG A 283 -15.97 7.89 -6.32
C ARG A 283 -15.08 9.04 -6.79
N PHE A 284 -13.83 8.75 -7.17
CA PHE A 284 -12.94 9.78 -7.71
C PHE A 284 -13.28 10.12 -9.16
N ARG A 285 -13.62 9.13 -9.98
CA ARG A 285 -14.03 9.35 -11.38
C ARG A 285 -15.33 10.13 -11.51
N GLU A 286 -16.27 9.96 -10.59
CA GLU A 286 -17.51 10.74 -10.54
C GLU A 286 -17.23 12.24 -10.39
N ARG A 287 -16.14 12.62 -9.71
CA ARG A 287 -15.77 14.03 -9.46
C ARG A 287 -14.78 14.58 -10.46
N PHE A 288 -13.76 13.81 -10.83
CA PHE A 288 -12.64 14.28 -11.66
C PHE A 288 -12.57 13.61 -13.04
N GLY A 289 -13.53 12.74 -13.38
CA GLY A 289 -13.64 12.16 -14.71
C GLY A 289 -12.45 11.29 -15.13
N ASN A 290 -11.94 11.52 -16.35
CA ASN A 290 -10.94 10.68 -17.01
C ASN A 290 -9.48 11.02 -16.67
N VAL A 291 -9.21 12.06 -15.86
CA VAL A 291 -7.85 12.37 -15.38
C VAL A 291 -7.43 11.56 -14.16
N VAL A 292 -8.27 10.60 -13.73
CA VAL A 292 -8.04 9.70 -12.60
C VAL A 292 -7.65 8.31 -13.08
N ALA A 293 -6.55 7.78 -12.54
CA ALA A 293 -6.16 6.39 -12.69
C ALA A 293 -5.95 5.69 -11.35
N LEU A 294 -6.10 4.36 -11.37
CA LEU A 294 -5.80 3.46 -10.26
C LEU A 294 -4.64 2.55 -10.67
N THR A 295 -3.64 2.37 -9.81
CA THR A 295 -2.57 1.38 -9.97
C THR A 295 -2.56 0.39 -8.81
N HIS A 296 -2.22 -0.88 -9.03
CA HIS A 296 -2.17 -1.91 -7.99
C HIS A 296 -1.19 -3.06 -8.29
N SER A 297 -0.81 -3.85 -7.28
CA SER A 297 0.25 -4.89 -7.32
C SER A 297 0.01 -6.04 -8.33
N ARG A 298 -1.26 -6.36 -8.62
CA ARG A 298 -1.66 -7.44 -9.55
C ARG A 298 -1.87 -7.00 -11.00
N MET A 299 -1.59 -5.74 -11.33
CA MET A 299 -1.74 -5.16 -12.66
C MET A 299 -0.65 -5.67 -13.62
N GLY A 300 -1.00 -5.87 -14.89
CA GLY A 300 -0.04 -6.28 -15.92
C GLY A 300 1.06 -5.24 -16.13
N SER A 301 2.27 -5.70 -16.49
CA SER A 301 3.42 -4.80 -16.71
C SER A 301 3.15 -3.75 -17.79
N GLY A 302 2.50 -4.13 -18.89
CA GLY A 302 2.16 -3.21 -19.98
C GLY A 302 1.17 -2.10 -19.56
N GLU A 303 0.16 -2.43 -18.76
CA GLU A 303 -0.81 -1.45 -18.25
C GLU A 303 -0.14 -0.45 -17.29
N ARG A 304 0.75 -0.92 -16.41
CA ARG A 304 1.52 -0.03 -15.54
C ARG A 304 2.46 0.89 -16.31
N GLN A 305 3.10 0.38 -17.37
CA GLN A 305 3.95 1.19 -18.24
C GLN A 305 3.15 2.28 -18.94
N ARG A 306 1.94 1.95 -19.43
CA ARG A 306 1.01 2.94 -19.98
C ARG A 306 0.64 4.01 -18.96
N LEU A 307 0.19 3.63 -17.76
CA LEU A 307 -0.18 4.60 -16.71
C LEU A 307 0.99 5.49 -16.29
N TYR A 308 2.21 4.93 -16.22
CA TYR A 308 3.42 5.70 -15.94
C TYR A 308 3.66 6.77 -17.02
N GLN A 309 3.52 6.40 -18.28
CA GLN A 309 3.68 7.32 -19.40
C GLN A 309 2.57 8.37 -19.44
N GLU A 310 1.30 7.98 -19.25
CA GLU A 310 0.16 8.92 -19.19
C GLU A 310 0.27 9.90 -18.02
N ALA A 311 0.81 9.48 -16.87
CA ALA A 311 1.10 10.36 -15.74
C ALA A 311 2.22 11.36 -16.08
N LYS A 312 3.28 10.91 -16.75
CA LYS A 312 4.40 11.75 -17.22
C LYS A 312 3.97 12.77 -18.28
N GLU A 313 3.01 12.39 -19.13
CA GLU A 313 2.42 13.27 -20.16
C GLU A 313 1.35 14.22 -19.60
N GLY A 314 0.97 14.07 -18.33
CA GLY A 314 -0.08 14.89 -17.70
C GLY A 314 -1.51 14.52 -18.09
N LYS A 315 -1.73 13.41 -18.80
CA LYS A 315 -3.08 12.88 -19.08
C LYS A 315 -3.76 12.41 -17.79
N ILE A 316 -3.00 11.79 -16.90
CA ILE A 316 -3.45 11.47 -15.54
C ILE A 316 -2.95 12.52 -14.57
N ARG A 317 -3.89 13.16 -13.87
CA ARG A 317 -3.64 14.23 -12.89
C ARG A 317 -3.90 13.80 -11.44
N VAL A 318 -4.66 12.71 -11.26
CA VAL A 318 -4.90 12.09 -9.96
C VAL A 318 -4.57 10.60 -10.04
N MET A 319 -3.56 10.18 -9.29
CA MET A 319 -3.16 8.78 -9.21
C MET A 319 -3.55 8.18 -7.87
N ILE A 320 -4.31 7.09 -7.90
CA ILE A 320 -4.72 6.34 -6.71
C ILE A 320 -3.98 5.01 -6.70
N GLY A 321 -3.45 4.58 -5.56
CA GLY A 321 -2.86 3.25 -5.46
C GLY A 321 -2.27 2.91 -4.10
N PRO A 322 -1.61 1.75 -4.00
CA PRO A 322 -0.94 1.34 -2.77
C PRO A 322 0.38 2.10 -2.63
N ARG A 323 1.20 1.72 -1.64
CA ARG A 323 2.53 2.29 -1.38
C ARG A 323 3.41 2.57 -2.63
N SER A 324 3.35 1.71 -3.65
CA SER A 324 4.17 1.85 -4.87
C SER A 324 3.73 3.00 -5.78
N ALA A 325 2.50 3.49 -5.65
CA ALA A 325 2.01 4.63 -6.43
C ALA A 325 2.77 5.93 -6.10
N VAL A 326 3.45 5.98 -4.96
CA VAL A 326 4.29 7.11 -4.54
C VAL A 326 5.42 7.43 -5.53
N PHE A 327 5.78 6.51 -6.43
CA PHE A 327 6.84 6.71 -7.43
C PHE A 327 6.35 7.23 -8.78
N MET A 328 5.03 7.43 -8.94
CA MET A 328 4.47 7.85 -10.23
C MET A 328 4.96 9.26 -10.62
N PRO A 329 5.39 9.46 -11.88
CA PRO A 329 6.01 10.70 -12.37
C PRO A 329 4.94 11.74 -12.73
N MET A 330 4.13 12.14 -11.75
CA MET A 330 3.05 13.10 -11.98
C MET A 330 3.61 14.47 -12.37
N VAL A 331 3.07 15.07 -13.44
CA VAL A 331 3.39 16.45 -13.86
C VAL A 331 2.90 17.46 -12.82
N ASP A 332 3.73 18.41 -12.42
CA ASP A 332 3.41 19.45 -11.42
C ASP A 332 2.77 18.88 -10.15
N LEU A 333 3.40 17.87 -9.56
CA LEU A 333 2.94 17.22 -8.33
C LEU A 333 2.93 18.22 -7.16
N LYS A 334 1.74 18.50 -6.62
CA LYS A 334 1.53 19.46 -5.52
C LYS A 334 0.93 18.86 -4.26
N LEU A 335 0.36 17.67 -4.35
CA LEU A 335 -0.30 17.02 -3.21
C LEU A 335 -0.03 15.52 -3.17
N ILE A 336 0.36 15.02 -2.00
CA ILE A 336 0.27 13.59 -1.69
C ILE A 336 -0.62 13.41 -0.47
N VAL A 337 -1.61 12.55 -0.59
CA VAL A 337 -2.46 12.12 0.52
C VAL A 337 -2.12 10.68 0.88
N ILE A 338 -1.92 10.39 2.15
CA ILE A 338 -1.78 9.03 2.67
C ILE A 338 -2.94 8.77 3.62
N ASP A 339 -3.88 7.94 3.18
CA ASP A 339 -5.02 7.52 3.99
C ASP A 339 -4.66 6.31 4.85
N GLU A 340 -5.23 6.25 6.07
CA GLU A 340 -4.88 5.28 7.11
C GLU A 340 -3.36 5.13 7.28
N GLU A 341 -2.66 6.27 7.36
CA GLU A 341 -1.19 6.37 7.38
C GLU A 341 -0.44 5.46 8.38
N HIS A 342 -1.08 5.08 9.49
CA HIS A 342 -0.57 4.24 10.56
C HIS A 342 -0.41 2.77 10.11
N GLU A 343 -0.95 2.42 8.94
CA GLU A 343 -0.89 1.09 8.37
C GLU A 343 0.53 0.61 8.11
N ALA A 344 0.88 -0.54 8.70
CA ALA A 344 2.20 -1.15 8.53
C ALA A 344 2.52 -1.50 7.08
N THR A 345 1.51 -1.69 6.21
CA THR A 345 1.70 -2.02 4.80
C THR A 345 2.45 -0.94 4.02
N TYR A 346 2.51 0.29 4.52
CA TYR A 346 3.28 1.37 3.89
C TYR A 346 4.80 1.20 4.00
N LYS A 347 5.31 0.29 4.85
CA LYS A 347 6.71 -0.15 4.87
C LYS A 347 6.90 -1.38 3.96
N SER A 348 7.87 -1.30 3.06
CA SER A 348 8.27 -2.42 2.20
C SER A 348 9.09 -3.45 2.98
N GLU A 349 8.72 -4.72 2.86
CA GLU A 349 9.47 -5.87 3.43
C GLU A 349 10.62 -6.32 2.52
N THR A 350 10.54 -5.99 1.22
CA THR A 350 11.58 -6.29 0.23
C THR A 350 12.53 -5.12 0.08
N THR A 351 13.83 -5.38 -0.06
CA THR A 351 14.85 -4.35 -0.33
C THR A 351 14.60 -3.66 -1.67
N PRO A 352 14.62 -2.32 -1.75
CA PRO A 352 14.80 -1.36 -0.64
C PRO A 352 13.60 -1.37 0.32
N LYS A 353 13.86 -1.51 1.63
CA LYS A 353 12.80 -1.56 2.67
C LYS A 353 12.30 -0.15 3.01
N TYR A 354 11.81 0.58 2.00
CA TYR A 354 11.38 1.97 2.16
C TYR A 354 10.03 2.08 2.88
N HIS A 355 9.76 3.25 3.45
CA HIS A 355 8.45 3.64 3.97
C HIS A 355 7.83 4.67 3.04
N ALA A 356 6.58 4.45 2.59
CA ALA A 356 5.93 5.33 1.63
C ALA A 356 5.79 6.77 2.14
N THR A 357 5.52 6.96 3.44
CA THR A 357 5.48 8.29 4.08
C THR A 357 6.79 9.07 3.98
N ASP A 358 7.94 8.43 4.17
CA ASP A 358 9.25 9.10 4.06
C ASP A 358 9.52 9.52 2.62
N VAL A 359 9.19 8.64 1.67
CA VAL A 359 9.29 8.92 0.23
C VAL A 359 8.36 10.08 -0.14
N ALA A 360 7.08 10.03 0.25
CA ALA A 360 6.11 11.08 -0.01
C ALA A 360 6.56 12.44 0.56
N ARG A 361 7.05 12.47 1.80
CA ARG A 361 7.64 13.66 2.41
C ARG A 361 8.79 14.20 1.59
N ARG A 362 9.74 13.34 1.20
CA ARG A 362 10.89 13.76 0.39
C ARG A 362 10.44 14.38 -0.93
N ARG A 363 9.46 13.78 -1.61
CA ARG A 363 8.89 14.32 -2.85
C ARG A 363 8.25 15.68 -2.63
N MET A 364 7.44 15.85 -1.57
CA MET A 364 6.77 17.12 -1.31
C MET A 364 7.73 18.24 -0.87
N ILE A 365 8.83 17.89 -0.19
CA ILE A 365 9.95 18.82 0.06
C ILE A 365 10.59 19.28 -1.24
N GLU A 366 10.83 18.37 -2.17
CA GLU A 366 11.50 18.68 -3.43
C GLU A 366 10.61 19.44 -4.43
N CYS A 367 9.31 19.12 -4.48
CA CYS A 367 8.34 19.79 -5.36
C CYS A 367 7.76 21.09 -4.78
N GLY A 368 7.95 21.36 -3.49
CA GLY A 368 7.26 22.44 -2.78
C GLY A 368 5.74 22.24 -2.79
N GLY A 369 5.28 21.18 -2.13
CA GLY A 369 3.86 20.79 -2.08
C GLY A 369 3.39 20.34 -0.69
N THR A 370 2.14 19.89 -0.61
CA THR A 370 1.51 19.48 0.65
C THR A 370 1.47 17.96 0.80
N LEU A 371 1.84 17.46 1.99
CA LEU A 371 1.64 16.08 2.40
C LEU A 371 0.51 16.01 3.44
N ILE A 372 -0.57 15.31 3.13
CA ILE A 372 -1.66 15.03 4.08
C ILE A 372 -1.52 13.60 4.60
N LEU A 373 -1.34 13.45 5.90
CA LEU A 373 -1.42 12.19 6.62
C LEU A 373 -2.80 12.10 7.27
N ALA A 374 -3.66 11.24 6.75
CA ALA A 374 -5.03 11.09 7.23
C ALA A 374 -5.17 9.85 8.10
N SER A 375 -5.72 10.02 9.31
CA SER A 375 -5.89 8.93 10.27
C SER A 375 -7.04 9.17 11.22
N ALA A 376 -7.62 8.11 11.75
CA ALA A 376 -8.35 8.20 13.03
C ALA A 376 -7.45 7.91 14.23
N THR A 377 -6.37 7.16 14.03
CA THR A 377 -5.49 6.66 15.08
C THR A 377 -4.05 6.83 14.63
N PRO A 378 -3.49 8.05 14.72
CA PRO A 378 -2.20 8.32 14.11
C PRO A 378 -1.07 7.39 14.55
N SER A 379 -0.03 7.23 13.73
CA SER A 379 1.19 6.56 14.23
C SER A 379 1.85 7.39 15.33
N LEU A 380 2.50 6.75 16.30
CA LEU A 380 3.24 7.45 17.36
C LEU A 380 4.33 8.37 16.79
N GLU A 381 4.93 8.00 15.65
CA GLU A 381 5.89 8.85 14.95
C GLU A 381 5.22 10.10 14.34
N SER A 382 4.03 9.99 13.74
CA SER A 382 3.29 11.16 13.21
C SER A 382 2.75 12.05 14.33
N TYR A 383 2.28 11.47 15.42
CA TYR A 383 1.84 12.23 16.60
C TYR A 383 2.99 13.02 17.23
N TYR A 384 4.16 12.40 17.36
CA TYR A 384 5.37 13.09 17.83
C TYR A 384 5.79 14.24 16.90
N GLN A 385 5.78 14.03 15.59
CA GLN A 385 6.11 15.08 14.61
C GLN A 385 5.13 16.26 14.66
N MET A 386 3.85 15.98 14.95
CA MET A 386 2.86 17.03 15.22
C MET A 386 3.20 17.81 16.50
N GLN A 387 3.59 17.14 17.59
CA GLN A 387 4.00 17.80 18.83
C GLN A 387 5.25 18.67 18.67
N GLU A 388 6.20 18.25 17.84
CA GLU A 388 7.41 19.01 17.50
C GLU A 388 7.15 20.15 16.50
N GLY A 389 5.92 20.26 15.97
CA GLY A 389 5.55 21.29 15.00
C GLY A 389 5.96 21.01 13.54
N GLU A 390 6.45 19.80 13.24
CA GLU A 390 6.75 19.38 11.86
C GLU A 390 5.49 19.11 11.03
N LEU A 391 4.40 18.71 11.69
CA LEU A 391 3.08 18.49 11.09
C LEU A 391 2.04 19.41 11.72
N GLU A 392 1.26 20.09 10.89
CA GLU A 392 0.13 20.89 11.35
C GLU A 392 -1.08 19.98 11.62
N LEU A 393 -1.66 20.08 12.83
CA LEU A 393 -2.84 19.30 13.20
C LEU A 393 -4.12 19.93 12.64
N VAL A 394 -4.90 19.11 11.93
CA VAL A 394 -6.24 19.44 11.45
C VAL A 394 -7.22 18.39 12.02
N PRO A 395 -7.91 18.69 13.14
CA PRO A 395 -8.79 17.73 13.79
C PRO A 395 -10.20 17.72 13.19
N LEU A 396 -10.79 16.53 13.10
CA LEU A 396 -12.22 16.30 12.82
C LEU A 396 -12.82 15.45 13.95
N THR A 397 -13.48 16.09 14.90
CA THR A 397 -13.92 15.46 16.15
C THR A 397 -15.31 14.85 16.04
N LYS A 398 -16.15 15.35 15.13
CA LYS A 398 -17.54 14.91 14.97
C LYS A 398 -17.68 13.88 13.84
N ARG A 399 -18.50 12.86 14.09
CA ARG A 399 -18.97 11.93 13.03
C ARG A 399 -20.02 12.61 12.16
N ILE A 400 -20.03 12.28 10.86
CA ILE A 400 -21.10 12.68 9.95
C ILE A 400 -22.42 12.12 10.48
N GLY A 401 -23.47 12.95 10.52
CA GLY A 401 -24.81 12.55 10.99
C GLY A 401 -25.02 12.55 12.50
N GLY A 402 -24.02 12.91 13.32
CA GLY A 402 -24.18 13.05 14.78
C GLY A 402 -24.16 11.75 15.58
N ALA A 403 -23.76 10.63 14.98
CA ALA A 403 -23.66 9.33 15.65
C ALA A 403 -22.72 9.37 16.87
N THR A 404 -23.17 8.81 18.00
CA THR A 404 -22.41 8.74 19.25
C THR A 404 -21.40 7.60 19.24
N LEU A 405 -20.31 7.73 20.00
CA LEU A 405 -19.39 6.62 20.24
C LEU A 405 -20.12 5.41 20.87
N PRO A 406 -19.76 4.18 20.50
CA PRO A 406 -20.40 2.99 21.04
C PRO A 406 -20.08 2.83 22.54
N TYR A 407 -20.98 2.15 23.25
CA TYR A 407 -20.72 1.75 24.63
C TYR A 407 -19.69 0.61 24.64
N VAL A 408 -18.62 0.76 25.43
CA VAL A 408 -17.54 -0.23 25.52
C VAL A 408 -17.57 -0.94 26.88
N GLN A 409 -17.73 -2.26 26.85
CA GLN A 409 -17.65 -3.13 28.02
C GLN A 409 -16.39 -4.01 27.94
N ILE A 410 -15.61 -4.02 29.01
CA ILE A 410 -14.49 -4.97 29.19
C ILE A 410 -14.98 -6.13 30.05
N VAL A 411 -14.78 -7.36 29.58
CA VAL A 411 -15.16 -8.59 30.28
C VAL A 411 -13.91 -9.36 30.69
N ASP A 412 -13.83 -9.68 31.98
CA ASP A 412 -12.76 -10.48 32.58
C ASP A 412 -13.03 -11.97 32.41
N MET A 413 -12.29 -12.61 31.49
CA MET A 413 -12.41 -14.04 31.21
C MET A 413 -11.94 -14.93 32.36
N ARG A 414 -11.16 -14.42 33.33
CA ARG A 414 -10.78 -15.19 34.53
C ARG A 414 -11.98 -15.42 35.43
N ARG A 415 -12.87 -14.43 35.56
CA ARG A 415 -14.11 -14.55 36.34
C ARG A 415 -15.11 -15.51 35.68
N GLU A 416 -15.21 -15.48 34.35
CA GLU A 416 -16.01 -16.44 33.58
C GLU A 416 -15.59 -17.89 33.89
N LEU A 417 -14.28 -18.17 33.87
CA LEU A 417 -13.73 -19.48 34.23
C LEU A 417 -14.03 -19.87 35.68
N GLN A 418 -13.87 -18.93 36.63
CA GLN A 418 -14.20 -19.17 38.04
C GLN A 418 -15.68 -19.50 38.25
N ASN A 419 -16.55 -18.88 37.44
CA ASN A 419 -17.99 -19.12 37.45
C ASN A 419 -18.41 -20.36 36.64
N GLY A 420 -17.44 -21.14 36.13
CA GLY A 420 -17.67 -22.40 35.42
C GLY A 420 -17.85 -22.27 33.90
N ASN A 421 -17.75 -21.07 33.33
CA ASN A 421 -17.76 -20.88 31.88
C ASN A 421 -16.39 -21.21 31.27
N MET A 422 -16.31 -22.38 30.64
CA MET A 422 -15.12 -22.89 29.95
C MET A 422 -15.11 -22.56 28.45
N GLN A 423 -16.09 -21.79 27.96
CA GLN A 423 -16.22 -21.43 26.56
C GLN A 423 -15.31 -20.26 26.18
N ILE A 424 -15.08 -20.09 24.87
CA ILE A 424 -14.26 -18.99 24.35
C ILE A 424 -15.01 -17.65 24.33
N ILE A 425 -16.34 -17.69 24.37
CA ILE A 425 -17.23 -16.53 24.41
C ILE A 425 -17.79 -16.43 25.84
N SER A 426 -17.62 -15.27 26.48
CA SER A 426 -18.24 -14.92 27.76
C SER A 426 -19.76 -14.89 27.67
N GLY A 427 -20.44 -15.10 28.79
CA GLY A 427 -21.90 -14.97 28.87
C GLY A 427 -22.40 -13.61 28.35
N ALA A 428 -21.72 -12.52 28.76
CA ALA A 428 -22.07 -11.17 28.32
C ALA A 428 -22.00 -10.98 26.78
N LEU A 429 -21.00 -11.56 26.11
CA LEU A 429 -20.93 -11.47 24.65
C LEU A 429 -21.97 -12.37 23.98
N HIS A 430 -22.23 -13.56 24.53
CA HIS A 430 -23.27 -14.44 24.01
C HIS A 430 -24.65 -13.75 24.00
N GLU A 431 -25.05 -13.19 25.14
CA GLU A 431 -26.33 -12.48 25.29
C GLU A 431 -26.42 -11.27 24.35
N ALA A 432 -25.32 -10.53 24.19
CA ALA A 432 -25.29 -9.39 23.27
C ALA A 432 -25.42 -9.83 21.80
N ILE A 433 -24.77 -10.93 21.39
CA ILE A 433 -24.91 -11.50 20.05
C ILE A 433 -26.37 -11.89 19.81
N GLU A 434 -26.96 -12.65 20.72
CA GLU A 434 -28.35 -13.10 20.62
C GLU A 434 -29.31 -11.92 20.49
N ARG A 435 -29.23 -10.95 21.39
CA ARG A 435 -30.06 -9.72 21.35
C ARG A 435 -29.91 -8.97 20.03
N THR A 436 -28.69 -8.87 19.51
CA THR A 436 -28.40 -8.14 18.27
C THR A 436 -29.00 -8.83 17.05
N LEU A 437 -28.87 -10.14 16.96
CA LEU A 437 -29.39 -10.94 15.86
C LEU A 437 -30.92 -11.04 15.87
N ILE A 438 -31.53 -11.18 17.05
CA ILE A 438 -33.01 -11.15 17.20
C ILE A 438 -33.59 -9.81 16.73
N ALA A 439 -32.88 -8.71 16.97
CA ALA A 439 -33.27 -7.38 16.49
C ALA A 439 -33.06 -7.18 14.97
N GLY A 440 -32.59 -8.20 14.24
CA GLY A 440 -32.33 -8.14 12.81
C GLY A 440 -31.05 -7.38 12.43
N ASN A 441 -30.24 -6.99 13.41
CA ASN A 441 -28.99 -6.28 13.18
C ASN A 441 -27.83 -7.26 12.94
N GLN A 442 -26.65 -6.74 12.62
CA GLN A 442 -25.47 -7.53 12.29
C GLN A 442 -24.41 -7.46 13.39
N VAL A 443 -23.64 -8.53 13.49
CA VAL A 443 -22.59 -8.73 14.49
C VAL A 443 -21.24 -8.88 13.79
N MET A 444 -20.22 -8.21 14.31
CA MET A 444 -18.85 -8.35 13.85
C MET A 444 -17.93 -8.81 14.98
N LEU A 445 -17.16 -9.88 14.76
CA LEU A 445 -16.27 -10.46 15.76
C LEU A 445 -14.82 -10.40 15.29
N LEU A 446 -14.00 -9.61 16.00
CA LEU A 446 -12.58 -9.49 15.77
C LEU A 446 -11.82 -10.58 16.54
N ILE A 447 -11.06 -11.36 15.79
CA ILE A 447 -10.15 -12.39 16.29
C ILE A 447 -8.71 -11.99 15.95
N ASN A 448 -7.80 -11.99 16.93
CA ASN A 448 -6.39 -11.81 16.62
C ASN A 448 -5.80 -13.12 16.05
N ARG A 449 -5.24 -13.07 14.84
CA ARG A 449 -4.70 -14.26 14.11
C ARG A 449 -3.18 -14.30 14.02
N ARG A 450 -2.45 -13.28 14.48
CA ARG A 450 -0.99 -13.33 14.41
C ARG A 450 -0.43 -14.28 15.49
N GLY A 451 -0.07 -15.50 15.09
CA GLY A 451 0.76 -16.40 15.89
C GLY A 451 0.22 -17.81 16.13
N HIS A 452 -0.97 -18.16 15.65
CA HIS A 452 -1.52 -19.49 15.89
C HIS A 452 -2.03 -20.17 14.62
N SER A 453 -1.10 -20.87 13.96
CA SER A 453 -1.41 -22.09 13.23
C SER A 453 -2.27 -23.01 14.11
N THR A 454 -3.23 -23.74 13.54
CA THR A 454 -3.85 -24.92 14.17
C THR A 454 -2.75 -25.92 14.50
N PHE A 455 -2.18 -25.83 15.69
CA PHE A 455 -1.08 -26.71 16.10
C PHE A 455 -1.61 -27.92 16.84
N ILE A 456 -0.88 -29.01 16.78
CA ILE A 456 -1.26 -30.23 17.47
C ILE A 456 -0.52 -30.26 18.81
N ASN A 457 -1.24 -30.47 19.90
CA ASN A 457 -0.63 -30.70 21.21
C ASN A 457 -1.18 -31.93 21.95
N CYS A 458 -0.38 -32.48 22.85
CA CYS A 458 -0.79 -33.54 23.77
C CYS A 458 -1.47 -32.93 24.99
N ARG A 459 -2.70 -33.35 25.30
CA ARG A 459 -3.42 -32.85 26.49
C ARG A 459 -2.86 -33.35 27.82
N ASN A 460 -2.07 -34.43 27.80
CA ASN A 460 -1.53 -35.04 29.02
C ASN A 460 -0.22 -34.40 29.46
N CYS A 461 0.70 -34.10 28.53
CA CYS A 461 2.01 -33.52 28.87
C CYS A 461 2.31 -32.16 28.21
N GLY A 462 1.40 -31.62 27.39
CA GLY A 462 1.57 -30.33 26.73
C GLY A 462 2.49 -30.35 25.50
N TYR A 463 3.03 -31.51 25.09
CA TYR A 463 3.91 -31.63 23.92
C TYR A 463 3.26 -31.06 22.64
N VAL A 464 3.92 -30.14 21.95
CA VAL A 464 3.47 -29.56 20.67
C VAL A 464 4.24 -30.19 19.52
N VAL A 465 3.53 -30.60 18.47
CA VAL A 465 4.16 -31.12 17.24
C VAL A 465 4.81 -29.96 16.49
N LYS A 466 6.13 -29.95 16.48
CA LYS A 466 6.94 -28.92 15.82
C LYS A 466 7.52 -29.43 14.50
N CYS A 467 7.72 -28.52 13.56
CA CYS A 467 8.42 -28.80 12.32
C CYS A 467 9.90 -29.08 12.60
N LYS A 468 10.41 -30.23 12.15
CA LYS A 468 11.84 -30.59 12.27
C LYS A 468 12.76 -29.58 11.60
N HIS A 469 12.25 -28.90 10.57
CA HIS A 469 13.00 -27.91 9.80
C HIS A 469 12.92 -26.48 10.34
N CYS A 470 11.89 -26.12 11.09
CA CYS A 470 11.66 -24.73 11.50
C CYS A 470 11.54 -24.55 13.02
N ASP A 471 11.51 -25.63 13.81
CA ASP A 471 11.25 -25.60 15.27
C ASP A 471 10.02 -24.77 15.71
N ILE A 472 9.12 -24.48 14.77
CA ILE A 472 7.82 -23.86 15.00
C ILE A 472 6.74 -24.93 15.01
N ALA A 473 5.63 -24.62 15.65
CA ALA A 473 4.47 -25.49 15.64
C ALA A 473 3.95 -25.74 14.21
N MET A 474 3.67 -27.00 13.86
CA MET A 474 3.11 -27.35 12.55
C MET A 474 1.62 -27.01 12.46
N THR A 475 1.15 -26.65 11.27
CA THR A 475 -0.26 -26.30 11.00
C THR A 475 -1.01 -27.52 10.49
N TYR A 476 -2.21 -27.79 11.00
CA TYR A 476 -3.05 -28.89 10.51
C TYR A 476 -3.91 -28.45 9.31
N HIS A 477 -3.82 -29.19 8.19
CA HIS A 477 -4.65 -28.97 7.00
C HIS A 477 -5.79 -29.99 6.91
N ARG A 478 -7.00 -29.58 7.33
CA ARG A 478 -8.21 -30.43 7.40
C ARG A 478 -8.58 -31.13 6.09
N GLN A 479 -8.44 -30.44 4.94
CA GLN A 479 -8.81 -30.99 3.63
C GLN A 479 -7.90 -32.12 3.15
N SER A 480 -6.64 -32.14 3.60
CA SER A 480 -5.60 -33.03 3.09
C SER A 480 -5.09 -34.03 4.11
N GLY A 481 -5.51 -33.93 5.38
CA GLY A 481 -5.22 -34.92 6.43
C GLY A 481 -3.78 -34.93 6.96
N TYR A 482 -2.93 -33.97 6.60
CA TYR A 482 -1.54 -33.89 7.03
C TYR A 482 -1.25 -32.59 7.81
N LEU A 483 -0.12 -32.58 8.52
CA LEU A 483 0.51 -31.40 9.10
C LEU A 483 1.40 -30.72 8.06
N GLU A 484 1.36 -29.39 7.94
CA GLU A 484 2.22 -28.61 7.06
C GLU A 484 2.85 -27.43 7.80
N CYS A 485 4.14 -27.21 7.56
CA CYS A 485 4.83 -26.02 8.02
C CYS A 485 4.59 -24.87 7.03
N HIS A 486 3.98 -23.77 7.47
CA HIS A 486 3.70 -22.61 6.61
C HIS A 486 4.96 -21.91 6.09
N TYR A 487 6.10 -22.09 6.76
CA TYR A 487 7.34 -21.39 6.44
C TYR A 487 8.24 -22.18 5.48
N CYS A 488 8.31 -23.51 5.59
CA CYS A 488 9.14 -24.33 4.71
C CYS A 488 8.36 -25.29 3.81
N GLY A 489 7.03 -25.38 3.95
CA GLY A 489 6.18 -26.29 3.17
C GLY A 489 6.36 -27.77 3.52
N HIS A 490 7.12 -28.12 4.57
CA HIS A 490 7.30 -29.50 4.99
C HIS A 490 5.98 -30.11 5.46
N LYS A 491 5.66 -31.32 4.96
CA LYS A 491 4.44 -32.05 5.28
C LYS A 491 4.76 -33.32 6.07
N GLU A 492 4.01 -33.57 7.14
CA GLU A 492 4.15 -34.77 7.97
C GLU A 492 2.77 -35.33 8.33
N MET A 493 2.67 -36.65 8.52
CA MET A 493 1.44 -37.29 8.99
C MET A 493 1.19 -36.99 10.47
N ILE A 494 -0.08 -37.00 10.88
CA ILE A 494 -0.44 -36.76 12.28
C ILE A 494 0.03 -37.95 13.13
N PRO A 495 0.83 -37.73 14.19
CA PRO A 495 1.16 -38.80 15.13
C PRO A 495 -0.09 -39.26 15.89
N THR A 496 -0.30 -40.57 16.00
CA THR A 496 -1.43 -41.17 16.75
C THR A 496 -1.13 -41.30 18.26
N ILE A 497 0.14 -41.22 18.65
CA ILE A 497 0.63 -41.32 20.03
C ILE A 497 1.63 -40.19 20.29
N CYS A 498 1.56 -39.58 21.48
CA CYS A 498 2.49 -38.54 21.91
C CYS A 498 3.93 -39.06 21.98
N PRO A 499 4.86 -38.49 21.20
CA PRO A 499 6.28 -38.88 21.24
C PRO A 499 6.94 -38.62 22.61
N SER A 500 6.38 -37.71 23.42
CA SER A 500 6.95 -37.31 24.71
C SER A 500 6.44 -38.11 25.90
N CYS A 501 5.16 -38.52 25.92
CA CYS A 501 4.56 -39.18 27.09
C CYS A 501 3.78 -40.47 26.77
N GLY A 502 3.75 -40.90 25.50
CA GLY A 502 3.03 -42.12 25.08
C GLY A 502 1.50 -42.03 25.12
N SER A 503 0.92 -40.87 25.43
CA SER A 503 -0.53 -40.69 25.46
C SER A 503 -1.13 -40.67 24.05
N SER A 504 -2.28 -41.33 23.86
CA SER A 504 -3.11 -41.23 22.64
C SER A 504 -3.94 -39.94 22.59
N HIS A 505 -3.87 -39.08 23.62
CA HIS A 505 -4.61 -37.81 23.69
C HIS A 505 -3.90 -36.68 22.94
N ILE A 506 -3.59 -36.93 21.68
CA ILE A 506 -3.19 -35.90 20.71
C ILE A 506 -4.47 -35.26 20.15
N ARG A 507 -4.64 -33.96 20.38
CA ARG A 507 -5.81 -33.21 19.90
C ARG A 507 -5.35 -32.01 19.09
N PHE A 508 -6.16 -31.63 18.11
CA PHE A 508 -5.98 -30.39 17.36
C PHE A 508 -6.22 -29.21 18.31
N PHE A 509 -5.21 -28.37 18.46
CA PHE A 509 -5.37 -27.06 19.05
C PHE A 509 -5.58 -26.05 17.93
N GLY A 510 -6.84 -25.91 17.54
CA GLY A 510 -7.27 -24.76 16.76
C GLY A 510 -7.13 -23.50 17.61
N SER A 511 -6.42 -22.52 17.05
CA SER A 511 -6.43 -21.15 17.56
C SER A 511 -7.87 -20.68 17.71
N GLY A 512 -8.11 -19.73 18.62
CA GLY A 512 -9.46 -19.32 19.05
C GLY A 512 -10.50 -19.16 17.94
N THR A 513 -10.08 -18.87 16.71
CA THR A 513 -10.88 -18.77 15.49
C THR A 513 -11.76 -20.01 15.17
N GLU A 514 -11.24 -21.24 15.22
CA GLU A 514 -12.03 -22.44 14.89
C GLU A 514 -13.03 -22.79 16.01
N LYS A 515 -12.64 -22.56 17.27
CA LYS A 515 -13.52 -22.74 18.42
C LYS A 515 -14.62 -21.68 18.45
N VAL A 516 -14.29 -20.45 18.07
CA VAL A 516 -15.27 -19.37 17.89
C VAL A 516 -16.23 -19.74 16.78
N GLU A 517 -15.76 -20.22 15.63
CA GLU A 517 -16.65 -20.66 14.55
C GLU A 517 -17.54 -21.82 14.97
N GLU A 518 -16.99 -22.87 15.58
CA GLU A 518 -17.76 -24.02 16.08
C GLU A 518 -18.82 -23.57 17.09
N TYR A 519 -18.44 -22.71 18.03
CA TYR A 519 -19.37 -22.12 18.98
C TYR A 519 -20.48 -21.34 18.28
N LEU A 520 -20.12 -20.43 17.37
CA LEU A 520 -21.11 -19.61 16.68
C LEU A 520 -22.01 -20.44 15.78
N GLN A 521 -21.50 -21.49 15.13
CA GLN A 521 -22.36 -22.37 14.33
C GLN A 521 -23.35 -23.15 15.19
N ASN A 522 -22.91 -23.62 16.36
CA ASN A 522 -23.77 -24.37 17.28
C ASN A 522 -24.91 -23.51 17.85
N TYR A 523 -24.66 -22.23 18.18
CA TYR A 523 -25.65 -21.36 18.83
C TYR A 523 -26.36 -20.39 17.88
N PHE A 524 -25.69 -19.94 16.81
CA PHE A 524 -26.15 -18.86 15.93
C PHE A 524 -26.11 -19.22 14.43
N GLY A 525 -25.90 -20.49 14.08
CA GLY A 525 -25.79 -20.92 12.68
C GLY A 525 -27.01 -20.60 11.80
N ALA A 526 -28.19 -20.46 12.41
CA ALA A 526 -29.43 -20.06 11.73
C ALA A 526 -29.38 -18.64 11.11
N TYR A 527 -28.51 -17.76 11.61
CA TYR A 527 -28.36 -16.38 11.14
C TYR A 527 -27.29 -16.22 10.05
N GLY A 528 -26.65 -17.32 9.65
CA GLY A 528 -25.55 -17.31 8.70
C GLY A 528 -24.26 -16.73 9.30
N ILE A 529 -23.13 -17.36 8.96
CA ILE A 529 -21.81 -16.96 9.47
C ILE A 529 -20.84 -16.83 8.31
N GLY A 530 -20.29 -15.63 8.14
CA GLY A 530 -19.21 -15.35 7.21
C GLY A 530 -17.86 -15.32 7.92
N ARG A 531 -16.83 -15.88 7.27
CA ARG A 531 -15.44 -15.80 7.73
C ARG A 531 -14.59 -14.97 6.77
N MET A 532 -13.78 -14.06 7.33
CA MET A 532 -12.82 -13.26 6.58
C MET A 532 -11.41 -13.47 7.10
N ASP A 533 -10.67 -14.33 6.41
CA ASP A 533 -9.31 -14.72 6.71
C ASP A 533 -8.46 -14.69 5.43
N PHE A 534 -7.18 -14.32 5.53
CA PHE A 534 -6.21 -14.34 4.41
C PHE A 534 -6.18 -15.67 3.62
N ASP A 535 -6.47 -16.81 4.26
CA ASP A 535 -6.36 -18.14 3.62
C ASP A 535 -7.66 -18.55 2.89
N THR A 536 -8.82 -18.03 3.29
CA THR A 536 -10.14 -18.41 2.72
C THR A 536 -10.55 -17.54 1.53
N THR A 537 -9.74 -16.56 1.15
CA THR A 537 -10.09 -15.49 0.19
C THR A 537 -9.08 -15.35 -0.95
N SER A 538 -8.41 -16.44 -1.31
CA SER A 538 -7.31 -16.52 -2.28
C SER A 538 -7.71 -16.29 -3.77
N GLY A 539 -8.82 -15.59 -4.03
CA GLY A 539 -9.32 -15.25 -5.37
C GLY A 539 -9.46 -13.73 -5.62
N LYS A 540 -9.50 -13.33 -6.90
CA LYS A 540 -9.53 -11.93 -7.40
C LYS A 540 -10.67 -11.05 -6.84
N GLU A 541 -11.72 -11.68 -6.32
CA GLU A 541 -12.93 -11.05 -5.77
C GLU A 541 -13.41 -11.68 -4.44
N GLY A 542 -12.63 -12.61 -3.85
CA GLY A 542 -13.11 -13.39 -2.70
C GLY A 542 -13.47 -12.54 -1.48
N HIS A 543 -12.64 -11.54 -1.19
CA HIS A 543 -12.89 -10.58 -0.11
C HIS A 543 -14.11 -9.69 -0.37
N SER A 544 -14.21 -9.10 -1.57
CA SER A 544 -15.32 -8.23 -1.94
C SER A 544 -16.65 -8.97 -1.92
N LYS A 545 -16.68 -10.24 -2.35
CA LYS A 545 -17.89 -11.07 -2.33
C LYS A 545 -18.40 -11.31 -0.92
N VAL A 546 -17.52 -11.64 0.03
CA VAL A 546 -17.92 -11.85 1.44
C VAL A 546 -18.48 -10.56 2.03
N LEU A 547 -17.85 -9.41 1.77
CA LEU A 547 -18.31 -8.13 2.29
C LEU A 547 -19.61 -7.65 1.62
N GLU A 548 -19.80 -7.88 0.33
CA GLU A 548 -21.05 -7.61 -0.38
C GLU A 548 -22.18 -8.51 0.13
N ALA A 549 -21.90 -9.79 0.37
CA ALA A 549 -22.86 -10.75 0.93
C ALA A 549 -23.26 -10.35 2.36
N PHE A 550 -22.29 -9.90 3.18
CA PHE A 550 -22.58 -9.35 4.50
C PHE A 550 -23.46 -8.10 4.38
N GLN A 551 -23.13 -7.15 3.50
CA GLN A 551 -23.92 -5.94 3.30
C GLN A 551 -25.36 -6.22 2.81
N LYS A 552 -25.58 -7.31 2.06
CA LYS A 552 -26.89 -7.74 1.58
C LYS A 552 -27.69 -8.57 2.58
N HIS A 553 -27.16 -8.81 3.78
CA HIS A 553 -27.73 -9.70 4.79
C HIS A 553 -27.86 -11.17 4.33
N ASP A 554 -26.95 -11.66 3.47
CA ASP A 554 -26.85 -13.10 3.17
C ASP A 554 -26.40 -13.90 4.42
N PHE A 555 -25.71 -13.21 5.34
CA PHE A 555 -25.41 -13.66 6.69
C PHE A 555 -25.31 -12.44 7.62
N ASN A 556 -25.55 -12.65 8.92
CA ASN A 556 -25.59 -11.58 9.91
C ASN A 556 -24.42 -11.59 10.90
N VAL A 557 -23.59 -12.64 10.90
CA VAL A 557 -22.39 -12.72 11.75
C VAL A 557 -21.14 -12.75 10.87
N LEU A 558 -20.25 -11.77 11.03
CA LEU A 558 -18.95 -11.73 10.37
C LEU A 558 -17.82 -11.93 11.37
N VAL A 559 -17.05 -12.99 11.21
CA VAL A 559 -15.86 -13.28 12.02
C VAL A 559 -14.61 -13.04 11.19
N GLY A 560 -13.66 -12.28 11.71
CA GLY A 560 -12.40 -12.10 11.00
C GLY A 560 -11.33 -11.36 11.77
N THR A 561 -10.22 -11.14 11.10
CA THR A 561 -9.01 -10.59 11.70
C THR A 561 -8.89 -9.11 11.42
N GLN A 562 -7.67 -8.55 11.39
CA GLN A 562 -7.41 -7.14 11.12
C GLN A 562 -8.09 -6.59 9.84
N MET A 563 -8.51 -7.46 8.92
CA MET A 563 -9.20 -7.09 7.69
C MET A 563 -10.64 -6.58 7.90
N ILE A 564 -11.38 -7.08 8.90
CA ILE A 564 -12.78 -6.64 9.11
C ILE A 564 -12.87 -5.20 9.66
N ALA A 565 -11.78 -4.73 10.27
CA ALA A 565 -11.71 -3.40 10.87
C ALA A 565 -11.54 -2.26 9.83
N LYS A 566 -11.26 -2.58 8.56
CA LYS A 566 -10.71 -1.63 7.58
C LYS A 566 -11.64 -1.41 6.38
N GLY A 567 -11.64 -0.18 5.84
CA GLY A 567 -12.09 0.12 4.47
C GLY A 567 -13.59 0.00 4.12
N HIS A 568 -14.43 -0.60 4.98
CA HIS A 568 -15.85 -0.87 4.67
C HIS A 568 -16.80 -0.27 5.70
N ASP A 569 -17.94 0.21 5.25
CA ASP A 569 -18.97 0.83 6.10
C ASP A 569 -20.21 -0.07 6.12
N PHE A 570 -20.64 -0.49 7.32
CA PHE A 570 -21.77 -1.39 7.53
C PHE A 570 -22.76 -0.72 8.49
N PRO A 571 -23.82 -0.08 7.97
CA PRO A 571 -24.74 0.71 8.81
C PRO A 571 -25.51 -0.15 9.82
N ASP A 572 -25.74 -1.42 9.51
CA ASP A 572 -26.50 -2.36 10.36
C ASP A 572 -25.64 -3.15 11.36
N VAL A 573 -24.34 -2.87 11.45
CA VAL A 573 -23.47 -3.43 12.49
C VAL A 573 -23.66 -2.65 13.79
N THR A 574 -24.35 -3.26 14.75
CA THR A 574 -24.62 -2.66 16.06
C THR A 574 -23.83 -3.31 17.19
N LEU A 575 -23.23 -4.49 16.99
CA LEU A 575 -22.36 -5.16 17.96
C LEU A 575 -21.00 -5.49 17.37
N VAL A 576 -19.94 -5.13 18.11
CA VAL A 576 -18.57 -5.57 17.85
C VAL A 576 -18.05 -6.35 19.05
N GLY A 577 -17.65 -7.60 18.84
CA GLY A 577 -16.96 -8.41 19.85
C GLY A 577 -15.47 -8.49 19.56
N ILE A 578 -14.61 -8.25 20.56
CA ILE A 578 -13.16 -8.42 20.45
C ILE A 578 -12.75 -9.60 21.32
N ILE A 579 -12.26 -10.65 20.67
CA ILE A 579 -11.92 -11.92 21.32
C ILE A 579 -10.42 -11.98 21.55
N ALA A 580 -10.02 -12.24 22.79
CA ALA A 580 -8.64 -12.43 23.21
C ALA A 580 -7.71 -11.25 22.89
N ALA A 581 -8.06 -10.05 23.38
CA ALA A 581 -7.24 -8.84 23.21
C ALA A 581 -5.79 -9.00 23.73
N ASP A 582 -5.57 -9.88 24.73
CA ASP A 582 -4.27 -10.14 25.35
C ASP A 582 -3.20 -10.58 24.35
N GLN A 583 -3.59 -11.36 23.33
CA GLN A 583 -2.63 -11.87 22.34
C GLN A 583 -1.93 -10.74 21.59
N ALA A 584 -2.61 -9.61 21.36
CA ALA A 584 -2.03 -8.45 20.69
C ALA A 584 -1.15 -7.62 21.63
N LEU A 585 -1.58 -7.49 22.90
CA LEU A 585 -0.89 -6.69 23.92
C LEU A 585 0.47 -7.26 24.30
N TYR A 586 0.58 -8.58 24.45
CA TYR A 586 1.78 -9.24 24.96
C TYR A 586 2.73 -9.79 23.86
N LEU A 587 2.57 -9.34 22.61
CA LEU A 587 3.56 -9.62 21.58
C LEU A 587 4.90 -8.97 21.98
N GLN A 588 6.01 -9.70 21.77
CA GLN A 588 7.39 -9.26 22.07
C GLN A 588 7.89 -8.20 21.06
N ASP A 589 7.14 -7.12 20.92
CA ASP A 589 7.43 -5.96 20.07
C ASP A 589 7.07 -4.71 20.89
N PHE A 590 7.93 -3.69 20.91
CA PHE A 590 7.66 -2.47 21.66
C PHE A 590 6.50 -1.65 21.05
N ARG A 591 6.04 -1.99 19.84
CA ARG A 591 4.88 -1.39 19.18
C ARG A 591 3.57 -2.16 19.41
N SER A 592 3.57 -3.21 20.22
CA SER A 592 2.39 -4.06 20.45
C SER A 592 1.20 -3.28 21.03
N GLU A 593 1.45 -2.43 22.02
CA GLU A 593 0.40 -1.60 22.65
C GLU A 593 -0.18 -0.58 21.67
N GLU A 594 0.66 0.10 20.88
CA GLU A 594 0.25 1.00 19.79
C GLU A 594 -0.66 0.31 18.78
N ARG A 595 -0.21 -0.83 18.26
CA ARG A 595 -0.98 -1.59 17.27
C ARG A 595 -2.30 -2.09 17.81
N THR A 596 -2.31 -2.52 19.07
CA THR A 596 -3.53 -2.98 19.73
C THR A 596 -4.52 -1.84 19.90
N TYR A 597 -4.03 -0.68 20.35
CA TYR A 597 -4.84 0.53 20.46
C TYR A 597 -5.47 0.93 19.12
N GLN A 598 -4.66 1.01 18.06
CA GLN A 598 -5.11 1.35 16.71
C GLN A 598 -6.17 0.36 16.19
N LEU A 599 -5.88 -0.94 16.28
CA LEU A 599 -6.78 -2.00 15.81
C LEU A 599 -8.13 -1.97 16.53
N ILE A 600 -8.12 -1.91 17.87
CA ILE A 600 -9.35 -1.93 18.65
C ILE A 600 -10.16 -0.67 18.36
N THR A 601 -9.54 0.51 18.42
CA THR A 601 -10.21 1.81 18.21
C THR A 601 -10.84 1.92 16.82
N GLN A 602 -10.19 1.40 15.78
CA GLN A 602 -10.79 1.33 14.43
C GLN A 602 -12.01 0.42 14.38
N THR A 603 -11.94 -0.71 15.09
CA THR A 603 -13.04 -1.68 15.14
C THR A 603 -14.22 -1.12 15.93
N LEU A 604 -13.98 -0.38 17.03
CA LEU A 604 -15.02 0.40 17.72
C LEU A 604 -15.71 1.37 16.77
N GLY A 605 -14.91 1.96 15.88
CA GLY A 605 -15.35 2.85 14.82
C GLY A 605 -16.33 2.27 13.82
N ARG A 606 -16.55 0.94 13.81
CA ARG A 606 -17.48 0.26 12.90
C ARG A 606 -18.87 0.04 13.52
N ALA A 607 -18.97 -0.02 14.84
CA ALA A 607 -20.26 -0.16 15.52
C ALA A 607 -21.02 1.17 15.53
N GLY A 608 -22.31 1.12 15.16
CA GLY A 608 -23.25 2.25 15.32
C GLY A 608 -22.93 3.45 14.44
N ARG A 609 -22.73 3.21 13.13
CA ARG A 609 -22.55 4.28 12.12
C ARG A 609 -23.85 4.85 11.54
N GLY A 610 -24.96 4.14 11.72
CA GLY A 610 -26.30 4.67 11.45
C GLY A 610 -26.92 5.34 12.68
N ASP A 611 -28.26 5.42 12.71
CA ASP A 611 -29.02 6.02 13.83
C ASP A 611 -29.04 5.13 15.10
N LYS A 612 -28.56 3.90 14.99
CA LYS A 612 -28.60 2.88 16.06
C LYS A 612 -27.35 2.99 16.94
N LYS A 613 -27.52 2.94 18.26
CA LYS A 613 -26.41 2.91 19.22
C LYS A 613 -25.61 1.61 19.07
N GLY A 614 -24.30 1.74 18.88
CA GLY A 614 -23.38 0.61 18.85
C GLY A 614 -22.96 0.15 20.25
N GLU A 615 -22.69 -1.14 20.39
CA GLU A 615 -22.13 -1.77 21.58
C GLU A 615 -20.84 -2.51 21.18
N VAL A 616 -19.82 -2.41 22.03
CA VAL A 616 -18.59 -3.18 21.88
C VAL A 616 -18.26 -3.91 23.17
N ILE A 617 -17.99 -5.21 23.04
CA ILE A 617 -17.58 -6.07 24.14
C ILE A 617 -16.15 -6.57 23.88
N ILE A 618 -15.23 -6.26 24.79
CA ILE A 618 -13.84 -6.67 24.75
C ILE A 618 -13.62 -7.75 25.81
N GLN A 619 -13.26 -8.95 25.37
CA GLN A 619 -12.93 -10.06 26.27
C GLN A 619 -11.43 -10.18 26.45
N THR A 620 -10.98 -10.22 27.70
CA THR A 620 -9.56 -10.26 28.05
C THR A 620 -9.33 -10.98 29.38
N TYR A 621 -8.13 -11.54 29.54
CA TYR A 621 -7.62 -12.07 30.81
C TYR A 621 -6.89 -11.00 31.63
N SER A 622 -6.66 -9.83 31.05
CA SER A 622 -5.93 -8.71 31.65
C SER A 622 -6.78 -7.43 31.60
N PRO A 623 -7.98 -7.41 32.22
CA PRO A 623 -8.89 -6.26 32.16
C PRO A 623 -8.30 -4.98 32.76
N GLU A 624 -7.29 -5.09 33.63
CA GLU A 624 -6.58 -3.96 34.24
C GLU A 624 -5.52 -3.32 33.32
N ASN A 625 -5.36 -3.80 32.09
CA ASN A 625 -4.38 -3.24 31.17
C ASN A 625 -4.73 -1.78 30.80
N MET A 626 -3.76 -0.87 30.98
CA MET A 626 -3.96 0.57 30.77
C MET A 626 -4.43 0.90 29.34
N VAL A 627 -3.97 0.18 28.31
CA VAL A 627 -4.39 0.42 26.92
C VAL A 627 -5.90 0.21 26.78
N LEU A 628 -6.44 -0.85 27.40
CA LEU A 628 -7.87 -1.16 27.36
C LEU A 628 -8.70 -0.13 28.12
N GLU A 629 -8.21 0.38 29.25
CA GLU A 629 -8.86 1.48 29.96
C GLU A 629 -8.91 2.76 29.13
N LYS A 630 -7.80 3.13 28.47
CA LYS A 630 -7.74 4.31 27.60
C LYS A 630 -8.73 4.20 26.44
N ILE A 631 -8.87 3.01 25.86
CA ILE A 631 -9.89 2.72 24.83
C ILE A 631 -11.30 2.89 25.40
N LYS A 632 -11.60 2.28 26.54
CA LYS A 632 -12.93 2.32 27.17
C LYS A 632 -13.38 3.74 27.48
N TYR A 633 -12.48 4.59 27.97
CA TYR A 633 -12.77 5.98 28.34
C TYR A 633 -12.46 7.00 27.23
N ASN A 634 -12.13 6.55 26.02
CA ASN A 634 -11.79 7.40 24.87
C ASN A 634 -10.68 8.43 25.17
N GLN A 635 -9.64 8.02 25.89
CA GLN A 635 -8.53 8.88 26.32
C GLN A 635 -7.34 8.80 25.36
N GLN A 636 -7.57 9.15 24.09
CA GLN A 636 -6.58 9.04 23.02
C GLN A 636 -5.30 9.83 23.29
N GLN A 637 -5.45 11.13 23.59
CA GLN A 637 -4.30 11.99 23.87
C GLN A 637 -3.43 11.46 25.02
N ALA A 638 -4.06 11.02 26.13
CA ALA A 638 -3.33 10.46 27.26
C ALA A 638 -2.60 9.16 26.90
N PHE A 639 -3.19 8.31 26.05
CA PHE A 639 -2.51 7.12 25.53
C PHE A 639 -1.22 7.49 24.78
N TYR A 640 -1.28 8.44 23.84
CA TYR A 640 -0.09 8.87 23.09
C TYR A 640 0.97 9.48 24.00
N GLU A 641 0.58 10.34 24.94
CA GLU A 641 1.51 10.97 25.90
C GLU A 641 2.23 9.93 26.77
N ASP A 642 1.50 8.95 27.31
CA ASP A 642 2.09 7.91 28.16
C ASP A 642 3.02 6.99 27.37
N GLN A 643 2.63 6.59 26.15
CA GLN A 643 3.48 5.81 25.27
C GLN A 643 4.76 6.56 24.88
N LEU A 644 4.66 7.85 24.53
CA LEU A 644 5.83 8.66 24.21
C LEU A 644 6.77 8.81 25.40
N LYS A 645 6.26 8.93 26.64
CA LYS A 645 7.11 8.93 27.85
C LYS A 645 7.86 7.61 27.99
N VAL A 646 7.17 6.48 27.86
CA VAL A 646 7.79 5.14 27.95
C VAL A 646 8.87 4.97 26.87
N ARG A 647 8.58 5.35 25.62
CA ARG A 647 9.56 5.26 24.52
C ARG A 647 10.77 6.16 24.71
N LYS A 648 10.57 7.36 25.27
CA LYS A 648 11.67 8.28 25.61
C LYS A 648 12.60 7.67 26.65
N LEU A 649 12.03 7.11 27.73
CA LEU A 649 12.79 6.49 28.82
C LEU A 649 13.59 5.27 28.35
N LEU A 650 13.00 4.45 27.48
CA LEU A 650 13.64 3.22 26.97
C LEU A 650 14.57 3.48 25.77
N GLY A 651 14.49 4.68 25.16
CA GLY A 651 15.26 5.07 23.99
C GLY A 651 14.77 4.37 22.72
N TYR A 652 13.46 4.25 22.52
CA TYR A 652 12.83 3.70 21.31
C TYR A 652 12.32 4.80 20.35
N PRO A 653 12.10 4.49 19.06
CA PRO A 653 11.49 5.41 18.10
C PRO A 653 10.16 6.01 18.60
N PRO A 654 9.90 7.32 18.45
CA PRO A 654 10.56 8.25 17.52
C PRO A 654 11.84 8.94 18.02
N TYR A 655 12.27 8.73 19.26
CA TYR A 655 13.43 9.45 19.84
C TYR A 655 14.79 8.93 19.38
N THR A 656 14.81 7.70 18.87
CA THR A 656 16.01 7.03 18.36
C THR A 656 15.68 6.29 17.07
N HIS A 657 16.72 5.96 16.33
CA HIS A 657 16.67 5.14 15.12
C HIS A 657 17.26 3.77 15.40
N LEU A 658 16.70 2.77 14.72
CA LEU A 658 17.05 1.36 14.92
C LEU A 658 17.70 0.80 13.67
N PHE A 659 18.85 0.15 13.80
CA PHE A 659 19.46 -0.68 12.76
C PHE A 659 19.39 -2.14 13.21
N SER A 660 18.49 -2.90 12.61
CA SER A 660 18.27 -4.31 12.94
C SER A 660 19.00 -5.21 11.96
N LEU A 661 19.65 -6.24 12.48
CA LEU A 661 20.34 -7.28 11.72
C LEU A 661 19.76 -8.63 12.10
N VAL A 662 19.48 -9.45 11.10
CA VAL A 662 19.15 -10.86 11.25
C VAL A 662 20.17 -11.66 10.48
N VAL A 663 20.87 -12.54 11.18
CA VAL A 663 21.81 -13.50 10.60
C VAL A 663 21.16 -14.87 10.62
N SER A 664 21.12 -15.53 9.45
CA SER A 664 20.59 -16.88 9.32
C SER A 664 21.62 -17.85 8.73
N GLY A 665 21.51 -19.13 9.08
CA GLY A 665 22.40 -20.17 8.55
C GLY A 665 22.02 -21.57 9.02
N LYS A 666 22.52 -22.60 8.32
CA LYS A 666 22.15 -24.00 8.61
C LYS A 666 22.76 -24.57 9.89
N ASN A 667 23.90 -24.03 10.33
CA ASN A 667 24.59 -24.44 11.54
C ASN A 667 24.41 -23.39 12.64
N GLU A 668 23.64 -23.73 13.68
CA GLU A 668 23.33 -22.80 14.78
C GLU A 668 24.58 -22.29 15.51
N THR A 669 25.51 -23.19 15.83
CA THR A 669 26.75 -22.83 16.54
C THR A 669 27.57 -21.83 15.74
N GLU A 670 27.66 -22.02 14.42
CA GLU A 670 28.34 -21.10 13.53
C GLU A 670 27.62 -19.74 13.46
N VAL A 671 26.28 -19.73 13.34
CA VAL A 671 25.48 -18.50 13.34
C VAL A 671 25.71 -17.72 14.63
N ILE A 672 25.63 -18.37 15.80
CA ILE A 672 25.88 -17.75 17.10
C ILE A 672 27.28 -17.13 17.14
N GLN A 673 28.32 -17.91 16.79
CA GLN A 673 29.70 -17.42 16.76
C GLN A 673 29.82 -16.17 15.87
N LYS A 674 29.26 -16.21 14.66
CA LYS A 674 29.33 -15.11 13.70
C LYS A 674 28.59 -13.86 14.17
N VAL A 675 27.43 -13.99 14.81
CA VAL A 675 26.71 -12.83 15.36
C VAL A 675 27.43 -12.23 16.57
N HIS A 676 28.04 -13.05 17.42
CA HIS A 676 28.90 -12.56 18.50
C HIS A 676 30.13 -11.83 17.97
N THR A 677 30.79 -12.35 16.92
CA THR A 677 31.86 -11.65 16.23
C THR A 677 31.36 -10.33 15.66
N LEU A 678 30.21 -10.33 14.97
CA LEU A 678 29.63 -9.10 14.44
C LEU A 678 29.35 -8.06 15.54
N LYS A 679 28.81 -8.49 16.69
CA LYS A 679 28.64 -7.63 17.87
C LYS A 679 29.97 -7.02 18.33
N TYR A 680 31.04 -7.81 18.38
CA TYR A 680 32.37 -7.30 18.72
C TYR A 680 32.81 -6.18 17.77
N TYR A 681 32.58 -6.30 16.45
CA TYR A 681 32.87 -5.21 15.51
C TYR A 681 32.06 -3.94 15.86
N TYR A 682 30.77 -4.10 16.17
CA TYR A 682 29.92 -2.98 16.59
C TYR A 682 30.37 -2.33 17.90
N GLU A 683 30.86 -3.09 18.87
CA GLU A 683 31.35 -2.55 20.14
C GLU A 683 32.74 -1.93 19.98
N TYR A 684 33.65 -2.59 19.27
CA TYR A 684 35.04 -2.16 19.06
C TYR A 684 35.16 -0.79 18.38
N TYR A 685 34.35 -0.55 17.34
CA TYR A 685 34.36 0.72 16.62
C TYR A 685 33.53 1.82 17.32
N ASN A 686 32.72 1.48 18.33
CA ASN A 686 31.85 2.42 19.06
C ASN A 686 32.59 3.09 20.22
N LYS A 687 33.82 3.59 19.98
CA LYS A 687 34.70 4.14 21.03
C LYS A 687 34.11 5.32 21.80
N LYS A 688 33.19 6.05 21.18
CA LYS A 688 32.51 7.22 21.77
C LYS A 688 31.21 6.87 22.49
N GLY A 689 30.79 5.60 22.51
CA GLY A 689 29.54 5.17 23.15
C GLY A 689 28.28 5.81 22.54
N LEU A 690 28.31 6.14 21.24
CA LEU A 690 27.20 6.83 20.57
C LEU A 690 26.01 5.90 20.28
N PHE A 691 26.25 4.59 20.24
CA PHE A 691 25.26 3.60 19.90
C PHE A 691 25.03 2.61 21.04
N ARG A 692 23.76 2.25 21.29
CA ARG A 692 23.39 1.16 22.20
C ARG A 692 23.17 -0.11 21.39
N ILE A 693 23.85 -1.18 21.76
CA ILE A 693 23.79 -2.47 21.06
C ILE A 693 23.02 -3.46 21.95
N VAL A 694 21.97 -4.07 21.39
CA VAL A 694 21.09 -5.03 22.07
C VAL A 694 21.16 -6.37 21.34
N GLY A 695 21.35 -7.44 22.10
CA GLY A 695 21.63 -8.78 21.60
C GLY A 695 23.11 -9.19 21.76
N PRO A 696 23.53 -10.30 21.14
CA PRO A 696 22.77 -11.14 20.21
C PRO A 696 21.67 -11.90 20.95
N ALA A 697 20.53 -12.11 20.29
CA ALA A 697 19.47 -12.97 20.79
C ALA A 697 18.92 -13.82 19.66
N ALA A 698 18.30 -14.95 19.97
CA ALA A 698 17.50 -15.66 18.98
C ALA A 698 16.42 -14.70 18.42
N ALA A 699 16.20 -14.74 17.11
CA ALA A 699 15.03 -14.06 16.55
C ALA A 699 13.76 -14.70 17.12
N THR A 700 12.64 -13.95 17.17
CA THR A 700 11.37 -14.46 17.70
C THR A 700 10.97 -15.79 17.05
N ILE A 701 11.25 -15.93 15.75
CA ILE A 701 11.23 -17.22 15.06
C ILE A 701 12.68 -17.67 14.91
N SER A 702 13.10 -18.57 15.80
CA SER A 702 14.49 -19.01 15.95
C SER A 702 14.99 -19.86 14.78
N LYS A 703 14.12 -20.51 14.00
CA LYS A 703 14.50 -21.35 12.86
C LYS A 703 13.46 -21.31 11.73
N ILE A 704 13.90 -21.23 10.47
CA ILE A 704 13.04 -21.31 9.27
C ILE A 704 13.77 -22.10 8.18
N ALA A 705 13.13 -23.12 7.63
CA ALA A 705 13.64 -23.94 6.52
C ALA A 705 15.10 -24.43 6.75
N ASP A 706 15.35 -25.00 7.92
CA ASP A 706 16.64 -25.44 8.46
C ASP A 706 17.67 -24.34 8.75
N GLU A 707 17.30 -23.08 8.57
CA GLU A 707 18.17 -21.95 8.90
C GLU A 707 17.82 -21.38 10.28
N TYR A 708 18.77 -21.47 11.21
CA TYR A 708 18.71 -20.82 12.51
C TYR A 708 18.88 -19.32 12.34
N ARG A 709 18.11 -18.52 13.09
CA ARG A 709 18.04 -17.06 12.95
C ARG A 709 18.36 -16.39 14.27
N TRP A 710 19.36 -15.51 14.24
CA TRP A 710 19.79 -14.69 15.36
C TRP A 710 19.74 -13.22 14.97
N GLN A 711 19.43 -12.36 15.94
CA GLN A 711 19.27 -10.93 15.73
C GLN A 711 20.20 -10.09 16.60
N LEU A 712 20.59 -8.95 16.06
CA LEU A 712 21.36 -7.90 16.73
C LEU A 712 20.75 -6.55 16.35
N ILE A 713 20.49 -5.71 17.34
CA ILE A 713 19.87 -4.39 17.13
C ILE A 713 20.83 -3.32 17.64
N MET A 714 21.05 -2.31 16.82
CA MET A 714 21.79 -1.11 17.19
C MET A 714 20.85 0.09 17.22
N MET A 715 20.99 0.93 18.23
CA MET A 715 20.15 2.11 18.44
C MET A 715 21.01 3.36 18.57
N GLY A 716 20.56 4.47 18.00
CA GLY A 716 21.23 5.76 18.12
C GLY A 716 20.29 6.92 17.80
N VAL A 717 20.66 8.13 18.21
CA VAL A 717 19.82 9.33 18.05
C VAL A 717 19.88 9.88 16.62
N GLU A 718 21.05 9.86 16.00
CA GLU A 718 21.24 10.41 14.65
C GLU A 718 21.12 9.31 13.59
N ARG A 719 20.02 9.34 12.83
CA ARG A 719 19.69 8.33 11.82
C ARG A 719 20.80 8.05 10.82
N GLU A 720 21.37 9.11 10.24
CA GLU A 720 22.41 8.98 9.21
C GLU A 720 23.65 8.29 9.77
N LYS A 721 24.07 8.67 10.99
CA LYS A 721 25.18 8.01 11.67
C LYS A 721 24.87 6.55 11.98
N VAL A 722 23.64 6.22 12.41
CA VAL A 722 23.19 4.83 12.63
C VAL A 722 23.33 4.00 11.35
N LEU A 723 22.87 4.51 10.20
CA LEU A 723 22.98 3.79 8.93
C LEU A 723 24.43 3.66 8.45
N ILE A 724 25.20 4.75 8.44
CA ILE A 724 26.60 4.76 7.97
C ILE A 724 27.45 3.81 8.84
N TYR A 725 27.31 3.92 10.17
CA TYR A 725 28.05 3.09 11.11
C TYR A 725 27.60 1.62 11.02
N GLY A 726 26.29 1.37 10.92
CA GLY A 726 25.67 0.09 10.61
C GLY A 726 26.34 -0.60 9.42
N LYS A 727 26.28 0.04 8.25
CA LYS A 727 26.89 -0.49 7.03
C LYS A 727 28.40 -0.60 7.12
N TYR A 728 29.09 0.35 7.74
CA TYR A 728 30.55 0.32 7.88
C TYR A 728 31.03 -0.93 8.63
N CYS A 729 30.46 -1.20 9.82
CA CYS A 729 30.82 -2.36 10.61
C CYS A 729 30.44 -3.67 9.91
N LEU A 730 29.25 -3.71 9.30
CA LEU A 730 28.80 -4.87 8.53
C LEU A 730 29.76 -5.17 7.34
N ASN A 731 30.12 -4.16 6.56
CA ASN A 731 31.02 -4.33 5.41
C ASN A 731 32.43 -4.75 5.86
N LYS A 732 32.93 -4.23 6.99
CA LYS A 732 34.21 -4.68 7.57
C LYS A 732 34.16 -6.14 8.01
N PHE A 733 33.05 -6.58 8.61
CA PHE A 733 32.83 -7.97 8.98
C PHE A 733 32.79 -8.87 7.74
N ILE A 734 31.97 -8.54 6.74
CA ILE A 734 31.85 -9.32 5.49
C ILE A 734 33.20 -9.46 4.77
N ASN A 735 34.01 -8.39 4.75
CA ASN A 735 35.29 -8.39 4.03
C ASN A 735 36.43 -9.12 4.76
N ARG A 736 36.31 -9.34 6.08
CA ARG A 736 37.38 -9.96 6.89
C ARG A 736 37.05 -11.38 7.33
N GLU A 737 35.77 -11.68 7.49
CA GLU A 737 35.30 -12.96 7.99
C GLU A 737 34.77 -13.82 6.84
N ASN A 738 34.92 -15.15 6.96
CA ASN A 738 34.20 -16.04 6.06
C ASN A 738 32.69 -15.98 6.36
N THR A 739 31.91 -15.48 5.41
CA THR A 739 30.45 -15.28 5.52
C THR A 739 29.65 -16.10 4.51
N GLY A 740 30.31 -16.91 3.65
CA GLY A 740 29.63 -17.65 2.58
C GLY A 740 28.63 -18.72 3.04
N THR A 741 28.71 -19.11 4.31
CA THR A 741 27.86 -20.12 4.98
C THR A 741 26.63 -19.52 5.68
N ILE A 742 26.58 -18.19 5.82
CA ILE A 742 25.51 -17.46 6.51
C ILE A 742 24.87 -16.43 5.58
N LYS A 743 23.63 -16.05 5.86
CA LYS A 743 22.92 -14.95 5.22
C LYS A 743 22.72 -13.84 6.23
N ILE A 744 22.95 -12.60 5.80
CA ILE A 744 22.77 -11.43 6.65
C ILE A 744 21.73 -10.52 5.99
N ASN A 745 20.67 -10.23 6.71
CA ASN A 745 19.63 -9.30 6.31
C ASN A 745 19.59 -8.16 7.33
N TRP A 746 19.37 -6.93 6.88
CA TRP A 746 19.28 -5.78 7.77
C TRP A 746 18.12 -4.86 7.37
N ASP A 747 17.71 -4.02 8.31
CA ASP A 747 16.71 -2.97 8.09
C ASP A 747 17.01 -1.76 8.97
N ILE A 748 16.81 -0.57 8.42
CA ILE A 748 16.86 0.70 9.13
C ILE A 748 15.42 1.13 9.45
N ASP A 749 15.19 1.48 10.70
CA ASP A 749 13.88 1.79 11.27
C ASP A 749 12.82 0.71 10.93
N PRO A 750 13.05 -0.56 11.33
CA PRO A 750 12.08 -1.63 11.15
C PRO A 750 10.75 -1.27 11.82
N ARG A 751 9.64 -1.52 11.10
CA ARG A 751 8.29 -1.42 11.65
C ARG A 751 7.90 -2.68 12.43
N SER A 752 8.50 -3.82 12.11
CA SER A 752 8.30 -5.11 12.79
C SER A 752 9.64 -5.64 13.28
N MET A 753 9.69 -6.16 14.51
CA MET A 753 10.89 -6.80 15.07
C MET A 753 10.98 -8.31 14.75
N PHE A 754 10.09 -8.82 13.88
CA PHE A 754 9.92 -10.24 13.52
C PHE A 754 10.51 -10.61 12.15
#